data_AF-A0A9Q8Z291-F1
#
_entry.id   AF-A0A9Q8Z291-F1
#
_cell.length_a   1.000
_cell.length_b   1.000
_cell.length_c   1.000
_cell.angle_alpha   90.00
_cell.angle_beta   90.00
_cell.angle_gamma   90.00
#
_symmetry.space_group_name_H-M   'P 1'
#
loop_
_entity.id
_entity.type
_entity.pdbx_description
1 polymer ?
#
loop_
_entity_poly.entity_id
_entity_poly.type
_entity_poly.pdbx_seq_one_letter_code
_entity_poly.pdbx_strand_id
1 'polypeptide(L)'
;MPGLPKNLLSTYQKYKNHTDSIAQWLAITAKARGYTSPEEQRIWPKRKVKEWTPMAEFIAALTDPPVTIPTKLAALLDTTILLRESYSENIVGIAADAADEDSTNRHAFFLGILKKVRVVLSPLIMGAAAAAAAPKKANKTSVNSILNVFEHLELEEPSTAFEQAPDVPPASVPIYKAERPNNIEEDFFALHLLLCDFASLCTEVSHAWESYKQGGHDLIAASITTNTAVDLAHSMMEDSKSTFTKHGDEMNFAMFDVADALFWPAFVLLDAFSHMHKINPHPEMKPGFYGTYDPLSDRNTKKNREKFLEDKILLLEALSEFYLYCHTTKVGPLPVEDDLTRLLRSMFESKEVSLPLVFAATLFLDIHHILRDEVDRGFTRLTDATRFVIGDIQEEVKFHKDIEMETWPKQNDDAMQRFVQTVEFWVHQDQQRKIALQLNRTYHPKPFHFYRTHPWSCGLWKYWVLMQFHEFGIAFANAWGSVMSCAHLYNAVNGGKTQNMMWKDLDVVIGLQDPKTFFVGEAPTMPDECLKRFALAMGASAANLARSTRTRRGSVYSKKGPKGLKELGPMMQAFRSRICDASGPRNIRAEDVEKILHNSSWDFELDDDNNAQQAFKDIGDVPKETRETQLSVSKCVRLVRDLLHAEVIEISFDYFRLHRQCWRLLRAVKDHVHEDLIHIYGPDYMQRESQLPFVVSYVLMTSSRDQELGELLMPKLPGVQVTSKVQEGARYVLEGLIASGAGGLIVEQILQRALGLQIDFEDEDDGA
;
A
#
# COMPACT_ATOMS: atom_id res chain seq x y z
N MET A 1 14.34 -23.49 -3.26
CA MET A 1 13.42 -22.35 -3.06
C MET A 1 14.31 -21.14 -2.85
N PRO A 2 14.19 -20.07 -3.67
CA PRO A 2 14.82 -18.80 -3.30
C PRO A 2 14.28 -18.41 -1.93
N GLY A 3 15.17 -18.13 -0.97
CA GLY A 3 14.79 -17.90 0.43
C GLY A 3 14.07 -16.56 0.57
N LEU A 4 12.99 -16.54 1.36
CA LEU A 4 12.32 -15.33 1.80
C LEU A 4 13.33 -14.35 2.42
N PRO A 5 13.17 -13.02 2.24
CA PRO A 5 13.93 -12.02 3.00
C PRO A 5 13.83 -12.32 4.50
N LYS A 6 14.97 -12.51 5.16
CA LYS A 6 15.03 -13.09 6.51
C LYS A 6 14.36 -12.20 7.59
N ASN A 7 14.18 -10.92 7.31
CA ASN A 7 13.60 -9.86 8.15
C ASN A 7 12.07 -9.71 8.04
N LEU A 8 11.44 -10.37 7.06
CA LEU A 8 9.99 -10.31 6.80
C LEU A 8 9.24 -11.58 7.24
N LEU A 9 9.96 -12.44 7.96
CA LEU A 9 9.44 -13.65 8.57
C LEU A 9 8.70 -13.31 9.87
N SER A 10 7.75 -14.17 10.28
CA SER A 10 7.18 -14.08 11.64
C SER A 10 8.30 -14.07 12.67
N THR A 11 8.05 -13.47 13.84
CA THR A 11 9.05 -13.38 14.90
C THR A 11 9.62 -14.75 15.26
N TYR A 12 8.77 -15.78 15.30
CA TYR A 12 9.22 -17.16 15.52
C TYR A 12 10.18 -17.66 14.42
N GLN A 13 9.90 -17.35 13.16
CA GLN A 13 10.75 -17.79 12.06
C GLN A 13 12.06 -16.98 11.97
N LYS A 14 12.10 -15.72 12.39
CA LYS A 14 13.35 -14.98 12.65
C LYS A 14 14.17 -15.63 13.75
N TYR A 15 13.53 -15.94 14.88
CA TYR A 15 14.15 -16.68 15.99
C TYR A 15 14.77 -18.02 15.53
N LYS A 16 14.09 -18.74 14.64
CA LYS A 16 14.64 -19.96 14.03
C LYS A 16 15.91 -19.66 13.22
N ASN A 17 15.88 -18.66 12.35
CA ASN A 17 17.05 -18.30 11.56
C ASN A 17 18.24 -17.89 12.46
N HIS A 18 17.99 -17.13 13.53
CA HIS A 18 19.04 -16.67 14.45
C HIS A 18 19.67 -17.83 15.21
N THR A 19 18.85 -18.74 15.74
CA THR A 19 19.34 -19.96 16.40
C THR A 19 20.10 -20.89 15.44
N ASP A 20 19.68 -20.99 14.17
CA ASP A 20 20.42 -21.72 13.14
C ASP A 20 21.79 -21.08 12.87
N SER A 21 21.87 -19.75 12.81
CA SER A 21 23.14 -19.02 12.61
C SER A 21 24.10 -19.14 13.79
N ILE A 22 23.58 -19.12 15.03
CA ILE A 22 24.40 -19.39 16.23
C ILE A 22 24.95 -20.83 16.17
N ALA A 23 24.11 -21.81 15.83
CA ALA A 23 24.53 -23.20 15.68
C ALA A 23 25.58 -23.38 14.57
N GLN A 24 25.35 -22.73 13.42
CA GLN A 24 26.26 -22.74 12.27
C GLN A 24 27.62 -22.19 12.65
N TRP A 25 27.66 -21.01 13.27
CA TRP A 25 28.93 -20.37 13.65
C TRP A 25 29.70 -21.19 14.68
N LEU A 26 29.02 -21.71 15.72
CA LEU A 26 29.67 -22.56 16.73
C LEU A 26 30.27 -23.82 16.09
N ALA A 27 29.51 -24.48 15.21
CA ALA A 27 29.94 -25.73 14.59
C ALA A 27 31.07 -25.54 13.57
N ILE A 28 31.00 -24.51 12.70
CA ILE A 28 32.09 -24.23 11.75
C ILE A 28 33.35 -23.83 12.51
N THR A 29 33.25 -22.88 13.43
CA THR A 29 34.42 -22.33 14.14
C THR A 29 35.11 -23.38 14.98
N ALA A 30 34.36 -24.19 15.74
CA ALA A 30 34.93 -25.28 16.53
C ALA A 30 35.59 -26.35 15.64
N LYS A 31 34.92 -26.77 14.55
CA LYS A 31 35.44 -27.81 13.65
C LYS A 31 36.68 -27.35 12.89
N ALA A 32 36.71 -26.11 12.41
CA ALA A 32 37.87 -25.53 11.72
C ALA A 32 39.12 -25.49 12.62
N ARG A 33 38.93 -25.56 13.94
CA ARG A 33 40.00 -25.53 14.94
C ARG A 33 40.25 -26.89 15.61
N GLY A 34 39.72 -27.97 15.03
CA GLY A 34 40.03 -29.34 15.45
C GLY A 34 39.14 -29.92 16.54
N TYR A 35 38.01 -29.28 16.87
CA TYR A 35 37.02 -29.87 17.76
C TYR A 35 36.38 -31.11 17.13
N THR A 36 36.41 -32.23 17.84
CA THR A 36 35.71 -33.47 17.49
C THR A 36 34.56 -33.71 18.46
N SER A 37 33.33 -33.72 17.95
CA SER A 37 32.15 -33.99 18.78
C SER A 37 32.08 -35.48 19.15
N PRO A 38 31.73 -35.86 20.39
CA PRO A 38 31.50 -37.26 20.78
C PRO A 38 30.44 -37.98 19.94
N GLU A 39 29.53 -37.26 19.27
CA GLU A 39 28.45 -37.81 18.44
C GLU A 39 28.80 -37.86 16.92
N GLU A 40 30.06 -37.62 16.52
CA GLU A 40 30.51 -37.50 15.11
C GLU A 40 30.31 -38.73 14.21
N GLN A 41 29.92 -39.88 14.76
CA GLN A 41 29.64 -41.08 13.96
C GLN A 41 28.31 -41.03 13.19
N ARG A 42 27.46 -40.02 13.41
CA ARG A 42 26.21 -39.84 12.67
C ARG A 42 26.28 -38.62 11.75
N ILE A 43 26.17 -38.86 10.44
CA ILE A 43 25.99 -37.84 9.40
C ILE A 43 24.63 -37.16 9.64
N TRP A 44 24.59 -36.09 10.45
CA TRP A 44 23.36 -35.30 10.62
C TRP A 44 23.64 -33.79 10.55
N PRO A 45 22.90 -33.04 9.70
CA PRO A 45 23.01 -31.58 9.58
C PRO A 45 22.34 -30.80 10.73
N LYS A 46 21.84 -31.46 11.78
CA LYS A 46 21.23 -30.81 12.96
C LYS A 46 22.13 -30.98 14.18
N ARG A 47 22.36 -29.91 14.94
CA ARG A 47 23.19 -29.91 16.15
C ARG A 47 22.32 -29.80 17.40
N LYS A 48 22.46 -30.77 18.30
CA LYS A 48 21.81 -30.73 19.61
C LYS A 48 22.26 -29.52 20.39
N VAL A 49 21.29 -28.78 20.94
CA VAL A 49 21.53 -27.59 21.77
C VAL A 49 22.54 -27.88 22.90
N LYS A 50 22.50 -29.08 23.50
CA LYS A 50 23.45 -29.51 24.55
C LYS A 50 24.93 -29.45 24.12
N GLU A 51 25.24 -29.52 22.83
CA GLU A 51 26.61 -29.47 22.30
C GLU A 51 27.14 -28.03 22.18
N TRP A 52 26.28 -27.02 22.28
CA TRP A 52 26.68 -25.62 22.06
C TRP A 52 27.61 -25.12 23.15
N THR A 53 27.37 -25.51 24.40
CA THR A 53 28.24 -25.15 25.53
C THR A 53 29.65 -25.73 25.40
N PRO A 54 29.84 -27.06 25.19
CA PRO A 54 31.16 -27.62 24.91
C PRO A 54 31.90 -26.96 23.73
N MET A 55 31.20 -26.65 22.64
CA MET A 55 31.80 -25.95 21.50
C MET A 55 32.25 -24.53 21.88
N ALA A 56 31.42 -23.80 22.63
CA ALA A 56 31.77 -22.46 23.10
C ALA A 56 32.95 -22.47 24.08
N GLU A 57 32.99 -23.43 25.01
CA GLU A 57 34.10 -23.61 25.96
C GLU A 57 35.42 -23.94 25.23
N PHE A 58 35.37 -24.80 24.22
CA PHE A 58 36.52 -25.09 23.36
C PHE A 58 37.01 -23.83 22.63
N ILE A 59 36.10 -23.08 22.01
CA ILE A 59 36.43 -21.84 21.28
C ILE A 59 37.04 -20.80 22.23
N ALA A 60 36.47 -20.62 23.42
CA ALA A 60 36.96 -19.68 24.43
C ALA A 60 38.37 -20.01 24.94
N ALA A 61 38.77 -21.29 24.91
CA ALA A 61 40.09 -21.75 25.31
C ALA A 61 41.17 -21.57 24.22
N LEU A 62 40.81 -21.22 22.98
CA LEU A 62 41.76 -21.05 21.88
C LEU A 62 42.52 -19.71 22.00
N THR A 63 43.82 -19.80 22.26
CA THR A 63 44.70 -18.63 22.39
C THR A 63 45.55 -18.36 21.15
N ASP A 64 45.67 -19.32 20.22
CA ASP A 64 46.53 -19.19 19.04
C ASP A 64 45.96 -19.90 17.77
N PRO A 65 45.55 -19.15 16.72
CA PRO A 65 45.29 -17.72 16.72
C PRO A 65 43.99 -17.39 17.49
N PRO A 66 43.90 -16.25 18.19
CA PRO A 66 42.72 -15.88 18.97
C PRO A 66 41.46 -15.78 18.10
N VAL A 67 40.32 -16.20 18.65
CA VAL A 67 39.03 -16.12 17.96
C VAL A 67 38.30 -14.85 18.38
N THR A 68 38.04 -13.96 17.42
CA THR A 68 37.19 -12.78 17.64
C THR A 68 35.74 -13.12 17.31
N ILE A 69 34.82 -12.73 18.20
CA ILE A 69 33.39 -12.92 17.94
C ILE A 69 32.85 -11.73 17.13
N PRO A 70 32.18 -11.98 16.00
CA PRO A 70 31.51 -10.90 15.27
C PRO A 70 30.46 -10.21 16.15
N THR A 71 30.45 -8.87 16.16
CA THR A 71 29.49 -8.06 16.93
C THR A 71 28.04 -8.46 16.65
N LYS A 72 27.74 -8.79 15.39
CA LYS A 72 26.43 -9.31 14.96
C LYS A 72 26.05 -10.60 15.68
N LEU A 73 26.98 -11.55 15.82
CA LEU A 73 26.71 -12.82 16.51
C LEU A 73 26.45 -12.61 18.01
N ALA A 74 27.20 -11.70 18.65
CA ALA A 74 26.99 -11.36 20.05
C ALA A 74 25.57 -10.81 20.27
N ALA A 75 25.15 -9.89 19.40
CA ALA A 75 23.81 -9.32 19.47
C ALA A 75 22.70 -10.33 19.07
N LEU A 76 22.94 -11.24 18.11
CA LEU A 76 22.02 -12.35 17.82
C LEU A 76 21.78 -13.23 19.05
N LEU A 77 22.84 -13.53 19.79
CA LEU A 77 22.79 -14.31 21.01
C LEU A 77 22.05 -13.57 22.13
N ASP A 78 22.38 -12.29 22.36
CA ASP A 78 21.70 -11.45 23.35
C ASP A 78 20.20 -11.35 23.07
N THR A 79 19.83 -11.12 21.81
CA THR A 79 18.42 -10.94 21.46
C THR A 79 17.63 -12.26 21.49
N THR A 80 18.27 -13.39 21.15
CA THR A 80 17.66 -14.72 21.29
C THR A 80 17.39 -15.09 22.76
N ILE A 81 18.29 -14.68 23.66
CA ILE A 81 18.11 -14.84 25.12
C ILE A 81 16.93 -14.00 25.58
N LEU A 82 16.90 -12.71 25.25
CA LEU A 82 15.83 -11.79 25.65
C LEU A 82 14.44 -12.27 25.20
N LEU A 83 14.33 -12.81 23.99
CA LEU A 83 13.04 -13.32 23.47
C LEU A 83 12.54 -14.55 24.22
N ARG A 84 13.44 -15.42 24.68
CA ARG A 84 13.05 -16.57 25.52
C ARG A 84 12.78 -16.16 26.97
N GLU A 85 13.50 -15.17 27.49
CA GLU A 85 13.22 -14.59 28.80
C GLU A 85 11.84 -13.94 28.85
N SER A 86 11.44 -13.19 27.82
CA SER A 86 10.13 -12.55 27.79
C SER A 86 8.98 -13.56 27.81
N TYR A 87 9.14 -14.71 27.17
CA TYR A 87 8.19 -15.82 27.27
C TYR A 87 8.10 -16.37 28.69
N SER A 88 9.25 -16.58 29.36
CA SER A 88 9.29 -17.04 30.76
C SER A 88 8.57 -16.08 31.72
N GLU A 89 8.78 -14.78 31.56
CA GLU A 89 8.18 -13.75 32.42
C GLU A 89 6.65 -13.66 32.25
N ASN A 90 6.15 -13.85 31.02
CA ASN A 90 4.72 -13.75 30.71
C ASN A 90 3.94 -15.04 31.04
N ILE A 91 4.57 -16.23 31.01
CA ILE A 91 3.93 -17.51 31.33
C ILE A 91 3.81 -17.77 32.84
N VAL A 92 4.80 -17.35 33.65
CA VAL A 92 4.84 -17.63 35.10
C VAL A 92 3.64 -17.03 35.86
N GLY A 93 2.95 -16.03 35.30
CA GLY A 93 1.73 -15.46 35.86
C GLY A 93 0.41 -16.09 35.41
N ILE A 94 0.39 -16.84 34.30
CA ILE A 94 -0.86 -17.21 33.58
C ILE A 94 -1.09 -18.73 33.52
N ALA A 95 -0.03 -19.55 33.43
CA ALA A 95 -0.13 -21.00 33.22
C ALA A 95 0.62 -21.83 34.27
N ALA A 96 0.70 -21.35 35.51
CA ALA A 96 1.37 -22.07 36.61
C ALA A 96 0.75 -23.46 36.90
N ASP A 97 -0.53 -23.64 36.59
CA ASP A 97 -1.27 -24.90 36.85
C ASP A 97 -1.34 -25.83 35.63
N ALA A 98 -1.04 -25.34 34.42
CA ALA A 98 -1.14 -26.11 33.16
C ALA A 98 0.23 -26.55 32.59
N ALA A 99 1.32 -25.88 32.99
CA ALA A 99 2.66 -26.29 32.63
C ALA A 99 3.14 -27.40 33.59
N ASP A 100 3.24 -28.63 33.08
CA ASP A 100 3.89 -29.73 33.82
C ASP A 100 5.34 -29.35 34.18
N GLU A 101 5.81 -29.80 35.34
CA GLU A 101 7.12 -29.46 35.94
C GLU A 101 8.27 -29.78 34.96
N ASP A 102 8.09 -30.85 34.16
CA ASP A 102 8.99 -31.26 33.08
C ASP A 102 9.06 -30.27 31.90
N SER A 103 8.00 -29.51 31.62
CA SER A 103 7.98 -28.47 30.57
C SER A 103 8.78 -27.24 30.99
N THR A 104 8.57 -26.75 32.22
CA THR A 104 9.31 -25.62 32.79
C THR A 104 10.81 -25.90 32.88
N ASN A 105 11.18 -27.13 33.23
CA ASN A 105 12.57 -27.58 33.29
C ASN A 105 13.25 -27.59 31.90
N ARG A 106 12.52 -27.84 30.81
CA ARG A 106 13.05 -27.87 29.44
C ARG A 106 13.24 -26.47 28.84
N HIS A 107 12.33 -25.54 29.12
CA HIS A 107 12.51 -24.13 28.78
C HIS A 107 13.77 -23.56 29.43
N ALA A 108 13.85 -23.74 30.75
CA ALA A 108 14.97 -23.31 31.57
C ALA A 108 16.28 -23.96 31.12
N PHE A 109 16.24 -25.21 30.64
CA PHE A 109 17.40 -25.89 30.08
C PHE A 109 17.94 -25.21 28.80
N PHE A 110 17.10 -24.96 27.80
CA PHE A 110 17.59 -24.31 26.57
C PHE A 110 18.00 -22.85 26.82
N LEU A 111 17.19 -22.08 27.55
CA LEU A 111 17.56 -20.72 27.95
C LEU A 111 18.86 -20.70 28.75
N GLY A 112 19.06 -21.67 29.65
CA GLY A 112 20.29 -21.85 30.42
C GLY A 112 21.50 -22.11 29.54
N ILE A 113 21.36 -22.92 28.48
CA ILE A 113 22.44 -23.15 27.52
C ILE A 113 22.81 -21.86 26.77
N LEU A 114 21.83 -21.11 26.28
CA LEU A 114 22.08 -19.85 25.57
C LEU A 114 22.82 -18.84 26.47
N LYS A 115 22.36 -18.68 27.72
CA LYS A 115 23.03 -17.85 28.73
C LYS A 115 24.46 -18.32 29.01
N LYS A 116 24.67 -19.63 29.17
CA LYS A 116 25.99 -20.19 29.42
C LYS A 116 26.94 -19.96 28.24
N VAL A 117 26.48 -20.16 27.00
CA VAL A 117 27.25 -19.84 25.78
C VAL A 117 27.63 -18.36 25.77
N ARG A 118 26.70 -17.45 26.09
CA ARG A 118 26.96 -16.00 26.12
C ARG A 118 28.02 -15.60 27.15
N VAL A 119 27.97 -16.21 28.33
CA VAL A 119 28.95 -15.98 29.40
C VAL A 119 30.33 -16.49 29.01
N VAL A 120 30.42 -17.73 28.52
CA VAL A 120 31.68 -18.37 28.11
C VAL A 120 32.37 -17.60 26.99
N LEU A 121 31.59 -17.08 26.05
CA LEU A 121 32.08 -16.29 24.92
C LEU A 121 32.35 -14.81 25.27
N SER A 122 31.89 -14.31 26.42
CA SER A 122 32.01 -12.90 26.82
C SER A 122 33.45 -12.34 26.80
N PRO A 123 34.49 -13.06 27.24
CA PRO A 123 35.87 -12.57 27.20
C PRO A 123 36.36 -12.28 25.76
N LEU A 124 35.86 -13.05 24.79
CA LEU A 124 36.19 -12.89 23.37
C LEU A 124 35.38 -11.78 22.68
N ILE A 125 34.26 -11.35 23.28
CA ILE A 125 33.46 -10.19 22.83
C ILE A 125 34.13 -8.88 23.27
N MET A 126 34.69 -8.84 24.49
CA MET A 126 35.39 -7.66 25.01
C MET A 126 36.74 -7.39 24.33
N GLY A 127 37.34 -8.39 23.66
CA GLY A 127 38.53 -8.22 22.82
C GLY A 127 38.31 -7.35 21.58
N ALA A 128 37.05 -7.20 21.12
CA ALA A 128 36.67 -6.34 19.99
C ALA A 128 36.07 -4.98 20.43
N ALA A 129 35.49 -4.90 21.63
CA ALA A 129 34.70 -3.75 22.10
C ALA A 129 35.51 -2.65 22.81
N ALA A 130 36.84 -2.63 22.72
CA ALA A 130 37.66 -1.55 23.28
C ALA A 130 37.59 -0.23 22.46
N ALA A 131 36.76 -0.14 21.42
CA ALA A 131 36.70 1.04 20.54
C ALA A 131 35.32 1.72 20.38
N ALA A 132 34.25 1.33 21.09
CA ALA A 132 32.96 2.04 20.96
C ALA A 132 32.08 2.04 22.23
N ALA A 133 32.15 3.16 22.94
CA ALA A 133 31.12 3.90 23.71
C ALA A 133 30.25 3.23 24.82
N ALA A 134 29.94 4.09 25.80
CA ALA A 134 29.35 3.87 27.12
C ALA A 134 27.91 3.30 27.17
N PRO A 135 27.48 2.71 28.31
CA PRO A 135 26.15 2.14 28.46
C PRO A 135 25.09 3.24 28.66
N LYS A 136 24.09 3.31 27.79
CA LYS A 136 22.83 4.04 28.06
C LYS A 136 21.95 3.18 28.98
N LYS A 137 21.33 3.83 29.99
CA LYS A 137 20.49 3.20 31.01
C LYS A 137 19.34 2.40 30.38
N ALA A 138 19.17 1.15 30.82
CA ALA A 138 18.05 0.29 30.47
C ALA A 138 16.74 0.86 31.04
N ASN A 139 15.85 1.33 30.17
CA ASN A 139 14.43 1.47 30.49
C ASN A 139 13.75 0.09 30.38
N LYS A 140 12.69 -0.12 31.16
CA LYS A 140 11.91 -1.37 31.22
C LYS A 140 11.67 -1.95 29.80
N THR A 141 12.27 -3.11 29.53
CA THR A 141 12.23 -3.82 28.25
C THR A 141 10.84 -4.40 28.03
N SER A 142 10.03 -3.78 27.17
CA SER A 142 8.79 -4.41 26.67
C SER A 142 9.14 -5.39 25.55
N VAL A 143 8.30 -6.41 25.31
CA VAL A 143 8.51 -7.37 24.19
C VAL A 143 8.68 -6.61 22.87
N ASN A 144 7.88 -5.57 22.63
CA ASN A 144 8.00 -4.73 21.43
C ASN A 144 9.37 -4.04 21.31
N SER A 145 9.96 -3.60 22.43
CA SER A 145 11.33 -3.04 22.41
C SER A 145 12.39 -4.09 22.09
N ILE A 146 12.20 -5.34 22.49
CA ILE A 146 13.09 -6.46 22.16
C ILE A 146 12.95 -6.84 20.68
N LEU A 147 11.72 -6.82 20.16
CA LEU A 147 11.43 -7.05 18.74
C LEU A 147 12.11 -6.01 17.86
N ASN A 148 12.10 -4.74 18.25
CA ASN A 148 12.81 -3.66 17.54
C ASN A 148 14.34 -3.87 17.51
N VAL A 149 14.95 -4.38 18.59
CA VAL A 149 16.40 -4.69 18.62
C VAL A 149 16.74 -5.90 17.74
N PHE A 150 15.80 -6.84 17.60
CA PHE A 150 15.90 -8.02 16.72
C PHE A 150 16.00 -7.64 15.23
N GLU A 151 15.62 -6.42 14.86
CA GLU A 151 15.55 -5.92 13.48
C GLU A 151 16.92 -5.58 12.87
N HIS A 152 17.94 -5.28 13.68
CA HIS A 152 19.22 -4.74 13.21
C HIS A 152 20.34 -5.79 13.04
N LEU A 153 19.99 -7.07 13.07
CA LEU A 153 20.95 -8.17 13.08
C LEU A 153 20.97 -8.90 11.74
N GLU A 154 21.72 -8.33 10.80
CA GLU A 154 21.96 -8.92 9.48
C GLU A 154 22.50 -10.36 9.57
N LEU A 155 21.97 -11.23 8.71
CA LEU A 155 22.46 -12.59 8.49
C LEU A 155 23.40 -12.59 7.29
N GLU A 156 24.71 -12.48 7.53
CA GLU A 156 25.73 -12.67 6.49
C GLU A 156 25.52 -13.98 5.72
N GLU A 157 25.53 -13.90 4.39
CA GLU A 157 26.02 -15.00 3.57
C GLU A 157 27.52 -15.16 3.83
N PRO A 158 28.05 -16.40 3.85
CA PRO A 158 29.41 -16.67 4.29
C PRO A 158 30.41 -15.77 3.55
N SER A 159 31.20 -15.02 4.31
CA SER A 159 32.10 -13.96 3.83
C SER A 159 32.93 -14.34 2.60
N THR A 160 33.21 -13.39 1.71
CA THR A 160 34.14 -13.46 0.57
C THR A 160 35.55 -13.95 0.91
N ALA A 161 35.97 -13.89 2.19
CA ALA A 161 37.20 -14.52 2.67
C ALA A 161 37.19 -16.07 2.54
N PHE A 162 36.00 -16.67 2.42
CA PHE A 162 35.80 -18.10 2.18
C PHE A 162 35.91 -18.45 0.68
N GLU A 163 35.56 -17.52 -0.21
CA GLU A 163 35.66 -17.70 -1.68
C GLU A 163 37.10 -17.53 -2.21
N GLN A 164 37.97 -16.85 -1.46
CA GLN A 164 39.36 -16.58 -1.87
C GLN A 164 40.39 -17.57 -1.32
N ALA A 165 39.96 -18.66 -0.69
CA ALA A 165 40.87 -19.75 -0.33
C ALA A 165 41.33 -20.49 -1.61
N PRO A 166 42.65 -20.80 -1.76
CA PRO A 166 43.20 -21.35 -3.00
C PRO A 166 42.53 -22.67 -3.40
N ASP A 167 42.18 -22.77 -4.69
CA ASP A 167 41.38 -23.80 -5.36
C ASP A 167 41.55 -25.23 -4.79
N VAL A 168 40.62 -25.61 -3.92
CA VAL A 168 40.22 -27.00 -3.69
C VAL A 168 38.76 -27.07 -4.18
N PRO A 169 38.35 -28.09 -4.98
CA PRO A 169 36.99 -28.17 -5.50
C PRO A 169 35.97 -28.00 -4.37
N PRO A 170 34.86 -27.27 -4.58
CA PRO A 170 34.01 -26.81 -3.48
C PRO A 170 33.36 -28.02 -2.81
N ALA A 171 33.94 -28.46 -1.71
CA ALA A 171 33.23 -29.28 -0.75
C ALA A 171 32.08 -28.40 -0.23
N SER A 172 30.84 -28.82 -0.47
CA SER A 172 29.67 -28.11 0.05
C SER A 172 29.87 -27.83 1.54
N VAL A 173 29.87 -26.55 1.92
CA VAL A 173 29.99 -26.17 3.33
C VAL A 173 28.85 -26.87 4.08
N PRO A 174 29.13 -27.67 5.12
CA PRO A 174 28.07 -28.34 5.85
C PRO A 174 27.13 -27.30 6.49
N ILE A 175 25.85 -27.38 6.15
CA ILE A 175 24.79 -26.56 6.74
C ILE A 175 24.34 -27.25 8.04
N TYR A 176 24.68 -26.64 9.17
CA TYR A 176 24.24 -26.98 10.51
C TYR A 176 23.01 -26.14 10.89
N LYS A 177 21.98 -26.80 11.42
CA LYS A 177 20.79 -26.16 11.99
C LYS A 177 20.65 -26.50 13.47
N ALA A 178 20.03 -25.61 14.23
CA ALA A 178 19.70 -25.89 15.62
C ALA A 178 18.70 -27.06 15.70
N GLU A 179 19.03 -28.11 16.44
CA GLU A 179 18.07 -29.14 16.81
C GLU A 179 17.20 -28.64 17.96
N ARG A 180 16.08 -28.01 17.62
CA ARG A 180 15.08 -27.55 18.59
C ARG A 180 14.28 -28.74 19.12
N PRO A 181 13.87 -28.74 20.39
CA PRO A 181 12.92 -29.71 20.90
C PRO A 181 11.66 -29.73 20.03
N ASN A 182 11.20 -30.91 19.62
CA ASN A 182 9.90 -31.06 18.95
C ASN A 182 8.88 -31.48 20.01
N ASN A 183 8.47 -30.52 20.83
CA ASN A 183 7.62 -30.71 22.00
C ASN A 183 6.58 -29.60 22.13
N ILE A 184 5.59 -29.83 22.99
CA ILE A 184 4.48 -28.92 23.24
C ILE A 184 4.92 -27.52 23.72
N GLU A 185 6.06 -27.43 24.40
CA GLU A 185 6.62 -26.18 24.91
C GLU A 185 7.13 -25.27 23.78
N GLU A 186 7.85 -25.84 22.81
CA GLU A 186 8.30 -25.10 21.63
C GLU A 186 7.11 -24.64 20.77
N ASP A 187 6.02 -25.43 20.74
CA ASP A 187 4.77 -25.03 20.10
C ASP A 187 4.10 -23.84 20.81
N PHE A 188 4.09 -23.82 22.15
CA PHE A 188 3.59 -22.66 22.91
C PHE A 188 4.45 -21.41 22.74
N PHE A 189 5.76 -21.56 22.71
CA PHE A 189 6.67 -20.45 22.42
C PHE A 189 6.42 -19.89 21.01
N ALA A 190 6.26 -20.76 20.01
CA ALA A 190 5.93 -20.35 18.64
C ALA A 190 4.59 -19.61 18.58
N LEU A 191 3.57 -20.10 19.28
CA LEU A 191 2.26 -19.46 19.37
C LEU A 191 2.33 -18.08 20.05
N HIS A 192 3.02 -17.98 21.18
CA HIS A 192 3.15 -16.71 21.91
C HIS A 192 3.73 -15.62 21.01
N LEU A 193 4.78 -15.94 20.26
CA LEU A 193 5.40 -15.00 19.32
C LEU A 193 4.48 -14.64 18.16
N LEU A 194 3.72 -15.59 17.63
CA LEU A 194 2.70 -15.32 16.60
C LEU A 194 1.64 -14.33 17.11
N LEU A 195 1.20 -14.47 18.36
CA LEU A 195 0.22 -13.57 18.97
C LEU A 195 0.81 -12.20 19.28
N CYS A 196 2.10 -12.09 19.61
CA CYS A 196 2.80 -10.80 19.67
C CYS A 196 2.86 -10.12 18.29
N ASP A 197 3.10 -10.88 17.21
CA ASP A 197 3.05 -10.35 15.85
C ASP A 197 1.64 -9.82 15.52
N PHE A 198 0.59 -10.56 15.89
CA PHE A 198 -0.79 -10.12 15.69
C PHE A 198 -1.13 -8.87 16.51
N ALA A 199 -0.73 -8.80 17.78
CA ALA A 199 -0.91 -7.61 18.61
C ALA A 199 -0.20 -6.37 18.03
N SER A 200 0.98 -6.57 17.43
CA SER A 200 1.70 -5.51 16.72
C SER A 200 0.92 -5.03 15.50
N LEU A 201 0.34 -5.95 14.72
CA LEU A 201 -0.55 -5.61 13.59
C LEU A 201 -1.82 -4.87 14.05
N CYS A 202 -2.47 -5.31 15.14
CA CYS A 202 -3.60 -4.59 15.76
C CYS A 202 -3.24 -3.15 16.12
N THR A 203 -2.03 -2.94 16.65
CA THR A 203 -1.54 -1.61 17.02
C THR A 203 -1.43 -0.71 15.78
N GLU A 204 -0.83 -1.20 14.69
CA GLU A 204 -0.71 -0.40 13.46
C GLU A 204 -2.05 -0.11 12.78
N VAL A 205 -2.98 -1.07 12.80
CA VAL A 205 -4.35 -0.86 12.32
C VAL A 205 -5.06 0.17 13.21
N SER A 206 -4.93 0.09 14.53
CA SER A 206 -5.52 1.05 15.46
C SER A 206 -5.02 2.47 15.19
N HIS A 207 -3.71 2.66 15.03
CA HIS A 207 -3.14 3.96 14.64
C HIS A 207 -3.70 4.48 13.31
N ALA A 208 -3.92 3.60 12.32
CA ALA A 208 -4.51 4.00 11.05
C ALA A 208 -5.95 4.54 11.21
N TRP A 209 -6.78 3.87 12.03
CA TRP A 209 -8.15 4.29 12.29
C TRP A 209 -8.25 5.51 13.22
N GLU A 210 -7.34 5.65 14.18
CA GLU A 210 -7.23 6.84 15.02
C GLU A 210 -6.87 8.07 14.20
N SER A 211 -5.88 7.94 13.31
CA SER A 211 -5.51 9.03 12.41
C SER A 211 -6.62 9.35 11.41
N TYR A 212 -7.31 8.35 10.85
CA TYR A 212 -8.51 8.59 10.04
C TYR A 212 -9.59 9.38 10.80
N LYS A 213 -9.86 9.01 12.07
CA LYS A 213 -10.79 9.75 12.94
C LYS A 213 -10.38 11.21 13.10
N GLN A 214 -9.09 11.44 13.33
CA GLN A 214 -8.50 12.77 13.48
C GLN A 214 -8.37 13.54 12.15
N GLY A 215 -8.60 12.89 11.01
CA GLY A 215 -8.46 13.49 9.68
C GLY A 215 -7.04 13.48 9.11
N GLY A 216 -6.11 12.74 9.74
CA GLY A 216 -4.71 12.62 9.30
C GLY A 216 -4.45 11.55 8.23
N HIS A 217 -5.34 10.58 8.05
CA HIS A 217 -5.26 9.60 6.95
C HIS A 217 -6.61 9.43 6.24
N ASP A 218 -6.57 9.03 4.97
CA ASP A 218 -7.78 8.73 4.21
C ASP A 218 -8.40 7.38 4.60
N LEU A 219 -9.72 7.25 4.42
CA LEU A 219 -10.45 6.00 4.63
C LEU A 219 -9.87 4.82 3.82
N ILE A 220 -9.38 5.09 2.59
CA ILE A 220 -8.73 4.10 1.72
C ILE A 220 -7.49 3.52 2.40
N ALA A 221 -6.60 4.40 2.91
CA ALA A 221 -5.37 3.99 3.55
C ALA A 221 -5.65 3.09 4.76
N ALA A 222 -6.53 3.52 5.67
CA ALA A 222 -6.91 2.72 6.84
C ALA A 222 -7.49 1.34 6.45
N SER A 223 -8.30 1.28 5.39
CA SER A 223 -8.97 0.06 4.96
C SER A 223 -8.03 -0.94 4.27
N ILE A 224 -7.15 -0.47 3.38
CA ILE A 224 -6.14 -1.33 2.74
C ILE A 224 -5.11 -1.82 3.77
N THR A 225 -4.70 -0.97 4.72
CA THR A 225 -3.85 -1.38 5.85
C THR A 225 -4.51 -2.49 6.67
N THR A 226 -5.81 -2.40 6.93
CA THR A 226 -6.57 -3.43 7.66
C THR A 226 -6.59 -4.76 6.88
N ASN A 227 -6.91 -4.75 5.58
CA ASN A 227 -6.82 -5.95 4.73
C ASN A 227 -5.41 -6.54 4.71
N THR A 228 -4.39 -5.70 4.50
CA THR A 228 -2.98 -6.12 4.44
C THR A 228 -2.57 -6.80 5.75
N ALA A 229 -2.99 -6.28 6.91
CA ALA A 229 -2.73 -6.89 8.21
C ALA A 229 -3.36 -8.29 8.33
N VAL A 230 -4.59 -8.48 7.86
CA VAL A 230 -5.27 -9.79 7.90
C VAL A 230 -4.59 -10.79 6.97
N ASP A 231 -4.22 -10.37 5.76
CA ASP A 231 -3.50 -11.21 4.81
C ASP A 231 -2.13 -11.64 5.36
N LEU A 232 -1.38 -10.72 5.97
CA LEU A 232 -0.10 -11.02 6.62
C LEU A 232 -0.27 -11.99 7.79
N ALA A 233 -1.29 -11.77 8.64
CA ALA A 233 -1.62 -12.66 9.74
C ALA A 233 -1.95 -14.09 9.23
N HIS A 234 -2.70 -14.18 8.13
CA HIS A 234 -2.99 -15.44 7.48
C HIS A 234 -1.71 -16.12 6.96
N SER A 235 -0.83 -15.41 6.25
CA SER A 235 0.44 -15.96 5.76
C SER A 235 1.36 -16.43 6.88
N MET A 236 1.48 -15.67 7.99
CA MET A 236 2.27 -16.06 9.17
C MET A 236 1.77 -17.35 9.80
N MET A 237 0.45 -17.55 9.82
CA MET A 237 -0.15 -18.81 10.26
C MET A 237 0.15 -19.97 9.32
N GLU A 238 0.05 -19.77 8.01
CA GLU A 238 0.35 -20.82 7.03
C GLU A 238 1.79 -21.31 7.15
N ASP A 239 2.74 -20.39 7.29
CA ASP A 239 4.16 -20.70 7.49
C ASP A 239 4.39 -21.50 8.81
N SER A 240 3.50 -21.33 9.79
CA SER A 240 3.56 -21.99 11.10
C SER A 240 2.79 -23.34 11.16
N LYS A 241 1.99 -23.70 10.14
CA LYS A 241 1.18 -24.95 10.11
C LYS A 241 2.01 -26.21 10.38
N SER A 242 3.26 -26.27 9.88
CA SER A 242 4.13 -27.46 10.05
C SER A 242 4.65 -27.67 11.47
N THR A 243 4.65 -26.61 12.28
CA THR A 243 4.98 -26.66 13.71
C THR A 243 3.78 -27.22 14.47
N PHE A 244 2.58 -26.72 14.20
CA PHE A 244 1.36 -27.07 14.96
C PHE A 244 0.69 -28.41 14.60
N THR A 245 1.15 -29.14 13.58
CA THR A 245 0.48 -30.36 13.04
C THR A 245 1.07 -31.70 13.52
N LYS A 246 2.05 -31.72 14.43
CA LYS A 246 2.86 -32.92 14.72
C LYS A 246 2.56 -33.66 16.02
N HIS A 247 1.56 -33.26 16.80
CA HIS A 247 1.28 -33.88 18.09
C HIS A 247 -0.09 -34.56 18.05
N GLY A 248 -0.11 -35.87 18.32
CA GLY A 248 -1.25 -36.78 18.16
C GLY A 248 -2.37 -36.62 19.18
N ASP A 249 -2.62 -35.38 19.63
CA ASP A 249 -3.81 -34.99 20.37
C ASP A 249 -4.74 -34.20 19.43
N GLU A 250 -6.06 -34.36 19.59
CA GLU A 250 -7.06 -33.73 18.70
C GLU A 250 -7.09 -32.18 18.78
N MET A 251 -6.46 -31.55 19.80
CA MET A 251 -6.17 -30.10 19.88
C MET A 251 -5.16 -29.80 21.01
N ASN A 252 -4.35 -28.73 20.89
CA ASN A 252 -3.45 -28.26 21.95
C ASN A 252 -4.20 -27.32 22.93
N PHE A 253 -4.59 -27.84 24.10
CA PHE A 253 -5.42 -27.14 25.11
C PHE A 253 -4.78 -25.91 25.77
N ALA A 254 -3.51 -25.57 25.51
CA ALA A 254 -2.93 -24.29 25.98
C ALA A 254 -2.75 -23.22 24.88
N MET A 255 -3.32 -23.44 23.68
CA MET A 255 -3.77 -22.33 22.82
C MET A 255 -4.90 -21.51 23.47
N PHE A 256 -5.53 -22.09 24.50
CA PHE A 256 -6.74 -21.59 25.15
C PHE A 256 -6.46 -20.36 26.02
N ASP A 257 -5.41 -20.37 26.84
CA ASP A 257 -5.08 -19.25 27.75
C ASP A 257 -4.44 -18.04 27.04
N VAL A 258 -3.83 -18.25 25.86
CA VAL A 258 -3.23 -17.17 25.05
C VAL A 258 -4.24 -16.56 24.05
N ALA A 259 -5.26 -17.33 23.65
CA ALA A 259 -6.47 -16.78 23.03
C ALA A 259 -7.29 -15.95 24.04
N ASP A 260 -7.33 -16.36 25.32
CA ASP A 260 -8.20 -15.86 26.41
C ASP A 260 -8.15 -14.33 26.65
N ALA A 261 -7.02 -13.67 26.34
CA ALA A 261 -6.83 -12.24 26.65
C ALA A 261 -6.90 -11.28 25.45
N LEU A 262 -6.41 -11.65 24.27
CA LEU A 262 -6.32 -10.73 23.11
C LEU A 262 -7.48 -10.88 22.11
N PHE A 263 -7.95 -12.11 21.87
CA PHE A 263 -8.93 -12.39 20.83
C PHE A 263 -10.13 -13.24 21.27
N TRP A 264 -10.12 -13.69 22.54
CA TRP A 264 -11.19 -14.49 23.12
C TRP A 264 -12.58 -13.90 22.99
N PRO A 265 -12.79 -12.58 23.21
CA PRO A 265 -14.11 -12.00 23.02
C PRO A 265 -14.67 -12.29 21.62
N ALA A 266 -13.87 -12.07 20.57
CA ALA A 266 -14.28 -12.34 19.20
C ALA A 266 -14.50 -13.84 18.95
N PHE A 267 -13.59 -14.71 19.40
CA PHE A 267 -13.72 -16.15 19.24
C PHE A 267 -15.00 -16.71 19.87
N VAL A 268 -15.28 -16.39 21.13
CA VAL A 268 -16.48 -16.89 21.84
C VAL A 268 -17.76 -16.45 21.14
N LEU A 269 -17.81 -15.22 20.63
CA LEU A 269 -18.97 -14.69 19.92
C LEU A 269 -19.15 -15.36 18.55
N LEU A 270 -18.07 -15.56 17.79
CA LEU A 270 -18.08 -16.27 16.52
C LEU A 270 -18.47 -17.74 16.68
N ASP A 271 -17.90 -18.42 17.68
CA ASP A 271 -18.20 -19.82 17.97
C ASP A 271 -19.66 -20.01 18.42
N ALA A 272 -20.16 -19.12 19.29
CA ALA A 272 -21.57 -19.12 19.67
C ALA A 272 -22.50 -18.91 18.46
N PHE A 273 -22.15 -17.99 17.54
CA PHE A 273 -22.90 -17.79 16.31
C PHE A 273 -22.82 -19.02 15.39
N SER A 274 -21.66 -19.66 15.26
CA SER A 274 -21.48 -20.89 14.48
C SER A 274 -22.39 -22.01 14.99
N HIS A 275 -22.43 -22.23 16.31
CA HIS A 275 -23.31 -23.21 16.94
C HIS A 275 -24.79 -22.91 16.65
N MET A 276 -25.21 -21.65 16.75
CA MET A 276 -26.57 -21.25 16.37
C MET A 276 -26.83 -21.53 14.89
N HIS A 277 -25.88 -21.23 14.00
CA HIS A 277 -26.01 -21.42 12.56
C HIS A 277 -26.08 -22.90 12.14
N LYS A 278 -25.45 -23.82 12.90
CA LYS A 278 -25.61 -25.26 12.73
C LYS A 278 -27.05 -25.73 12.97
N ILE A 279 -27.77 -25.06 13.89
CA ILE A 279 -29.15 -25.38 14.26
C ILE A 279 -30.16 -24.64 13.35
N ASN A 280 -29.89 -23.38 13.04
CA ASN A 280 -30.73 -22.54 12.20
C ASN A 280 -30.02 -22.17 10.88
N PRO A 281 -30.49 -22.67 9.73
CA PRO A 281 -29.87 -22.38 8.44
C PRO A 281 -29.94 -20.91 8.04
N HIS A 282 -30.87 -20.12 8.59
CA HIS A 282 -31.04 -18.69 8.32
C HIS A 282 -31.01 -17.90 9.64
N PRO A 283 -29.81 -17.71 10.22
CA PRO A 283 -29.67 -17.07 11.51
C PRO A 283 -30.08 -15.59 11.46
N GLU A 284 -31.05 -15.22 12.29
CA GLU A 284 -31.46 -13.83 12.51
C GLU A 284 -31.26 -13.45 13.98
N MET A 285 -30.61 -12.31 14.22
CA MET A 285 -30.49 -11.75 15.57
C MET A 285 -31.58 -10.71 15.80
N LYS A 286 -32.28 -10.79 16.93
CA LYS A 286 -33.25 -9.79 17.36
C LYS A 286 -32.49 -8.53 17.83
N PRO A 287 -32.69 -7.36 17.20
CA PRO A 287 -32.04 -6.12 17.64
C PRO A 287 -32.38 -5.80 19.10
N GLY A 288 -31.37 -5.42 19.87
CA GLY A 288 -31.53 -5.08 21.27
C GLY A 288 -31.67 -6.28 22.23
N PHE A 289 -31.60 -7.52 21.74
CA PHE A 289 -31.74 -8.71 22.60
C PHE A 289 -30.68 -8.80 23.69
N TYR A 290 -29.45 -8.37 23.39
CA TYR A 290 -28.35 -8.33 24.35
C TYR A 290 -28.16 -6.95 25.01
N GLY A 291 -29.05 -6.00 24.75
CA GLY A 291 -28.94 -4.60 25.19
C GLY A 291 -28.74 -3.63 24.04
N THR A 292 -28.57 -2.34 24.36
CA THR A 292 -28.35 -1.27 23.37
C THR A 292 -26.94 -0.72 23.51
N TYR A 293 -26.21 -0.66 22.39
CA TYR A 293 -24.90 -0.03 22.33
C TYR A 293 -25.04 1.49 22.37
N ASP A 294 -24.36 2.14 23.34
CA ASP A 294 -24.28 3.60 23.44
C ASP A 294 -22.90 4.07 22.95
N PRO A 295 -22.78 4.53 21.69
CA PRO A 295 -21.50 4.95 21.15
C PRO A 295 -20.91 6.18 21.86
N LEU A 296 -21.74 7.05 22.44
CA LEU A 296 -21.29 8.29 23.10
C LEU A 296 -20.63 8.06 24.46
N SER A 297 -20.89 6.90 25.07
CA SER A 297 -20.29 6.55 26.35
C SER A 297 -18.79 6.24 26.21
N ASP A 298 -17.95 6.81 27.07
CA ASP A 298 -16.50 6.52 27.07
C ASP A 298 -16.25 5.04 27.40
N ARG A 299 -15.59 4.32 26.49
CA ARG A 299 -15.25 2.89 26.69
C ARG A 299 -14.13 2.72 27.71
N ASN A 300 -13.22 3.68 27.83
CA ASN A 300 -12.06 3.57 28.72
C ASN A 300 -12.45 3.57 30.20
N THR A 301 -13.59 4.19 30.55
CA THR A 301 -14.13 4.20 31.91
C THR A 301 -14.96 2.96 32.27
N LYS A 302 -15.24 2.07 31.31
CA LYS A 302 -16.08 0.88 31.52
C LYS A 302 -15.33 -0.26 32.15
N LYS A 303 -16.03 -1.06 32.95
CA LYS A 303 -15.52 -2.34 33.47
C LYS A 303 -15.43 -3.37 32.34
N ASN A 304 -14.56 -4.36 32.48
CA ASN A 304 -14.36 -5.41 31.47
C ASN A 304 -15.67 -6.12 31.06
N ARG A 305 -16.58 -6.36 32.01
CA ARG A 305 -17.90 -6.96 31.72
C ARG A 305 -18.77 -6.07 30.82
N GLU A 306 -18.71 -4.75 31.01
CA GLU A 306 -19.46 -3.78 30.20
C GLU A 306 -18.82 -3.64 28.81
N LYS A 307 -17.47 -3.66 28.74
CA LYS A 307 -16.74 -3.69 27.47
C LYS A 307 -17.12 -4.91 26.62
N PHE A 308 -17.11 -6.10 27.22
CA PHE A 308 -17.53 -7.32 26.55
C PHE A 308 -19.01 -7.30 26.13
N LEU A 309 -19.88 -6.66 26.91
CA LEU A 309 -21.28 -6.50 26.53
C LEU A 309 -21.43 -5.64 25.27
N GLU A 310 -20.66 -4.55 25.15
CA GLU A 310 -20.61 -3.79 23.90
C GLU A 310 -20.14 -4.66 22.72
N ASP A 311 -19.07 -5.44 22.90
CA ASP A 311 -18.52 -6.31 21.85
C ASP A 311 -19.54 -7.35 21.38
N LYS A 312 -20.26 -7.93 22.35
CA LYS A 312 -21.35 -8.87 22.10
C LYS A 312 -22.47 -8.26 21.27
N ILE A 313 -22.88 -7.03 21.58
CA ILE A 313 -23.94 -6.34 20.82
C ILE A 313 -23.44 -6.05 19.39
N LEU A 314 -22.26 -5.44 19.27
CA LEU A 314 -21.68 -5.02 17.99
C LEU A 314 -21.49 -6.20 17.03
N LEU A 315 -20.80 -7.25 17.47
CA LEU A 315 -20.44 -8.36 16.59
C LEU A 315 -21.63 -9.26 16.28
N LEU A 316 -22.46 -9.64 17.26
CA LEU A 316 -23.57 -10.56 17.00
C LEU A 316 -24.66 -9.94 16.12
N GLU A 317 -24.98 -8.65 16.31
CA GLU A 317 -25.94 -7.97 15.43
C GLU A 317 -25.38 -7.88 14.00
N ALA A 318 -24.09 -7.52 13.84
CA ALA A 318 -23.43 -7.45 12.54
C ALA A 318 -23.35 -8.81 11.82
N LEU A 319 -23.08 -9.91 12.53
CA LEU A 319 -22.94 -11.25 11.93
C LEU A 319 -24.20 -11.72 11.17
N SER A 320 -25.38 -11.32 11.63
CA SER A 320 -26.63 -11.62 10.91
C SER A 320 -26.72 -10.89 9.56
N GLU A 321 -26.18 -9.66 9.49
CA GLU A 321 -26.11 -8.87 8.28
C GLU A 321 -25.00 -9.36 7.34
N PHE A 322 -23.83 -9.74 7.87
CA PHE A 322 -22.78 -10.43 7.11
C PHE A 322 -23.29 -11.74 6.52
N TYR A 323 -24.03 -12.55 7.29
CA TYR A 323 -24.63 -13.78 6.78
C TYR A 323 -25.55 -13.49 5.59
N LEU A 324 -26.47 -12.53 5.74
CA LEU A 324 -27.37 -12.15 4.64
C LEU A 324 -26.59 -11.67 3.42
N TYR A 325 -25.57 -10.83 3.61
CA TYR A 325 -24.71 -10.33 2.55
C TYR A 325 -24.03 -11.50 1.82
N CYS A 326 -23.29 -12.33 2.55
CA CYS A 326 -22.58 -13.48 2.00
C CYS A 326 -23.52 -14.46 1.29
N HIS A 327 -24.69 -14.75 1.87
CA HIS A 327 -25.67 -15.68 1.29
C HIS A 327 -26.26 -15.18 -0.03
N THR A 328 -26.38 -13.85 -0.21
CA THR A 328 -27.09 -13.25 -1.35
C THR A 328 -26.15 -12.78 -2.46
N THR A 329 -24.87 -12.61 -2.16
CA THR A 329 -23.81 -12.37 -3.14
C THR A 329 -23.17 -13.69 -3.57
N LYS A 330 -23.18 -14.01 -4.86
CA LYS A 330 -22.42 -15.18 -5.39
C LYS A 330 -20.92 -14.89 -5.35
N VAL A 331 -20.07 -15.93 -5.27
CA VAL A 331 -18.63 -15.80 -5.56
C VAL A 331 -18.48 -15.45 -7.05
N GLY A 332 -17.95 -14.27 -7.37
CA GLY A 332 -17.56 -13.91 -8.75
C GLY A 332 -18.04 -12.57 -9.35
N PRO A 333 -19.21 -11.98 -9.02
CA PRO A 333 -19.63 -10.69 -9.54
C PRO A 333 -19.44 -9.52 -8.56
N LEU A 334 -18.85 -9.75 -7.38
CA LEU A 334 -18.66 -8.69 -6.40
C LEU A 334 -17.41 -7.88 -6.77
N PRO A 335 -17.52 -6.58 -7.06
CA PRO A 335 -16.37 -5.76 -7.43
C PRO A 335 -15.32 -5.62 -6.32
N VAL A 336 -15.75 -5.73 -5.05
CA VAL A 336 -14.92 -5.55 -3.86
C VAL A 336 -15.39 -6.48 -2.74
N GLU A 337 -14.48 -7.21 -2.11
CA GLU A 337 -14.72 -7.99 -0.89
C GLU A 337 -13.57 -7.76 0.10
N ASP A 338 -13.90 -7.33 1.33
CA ASP A 338 -12.91 -7.22 2.41
C ASP A 338 -12.60 -8.59 3.05
N ASP A 339 -11.47 -8.67 3.76
CA ASP A 339 -11.02 -9.96 4.30
C ASP A 339 -11.90 -10.50 5.43
N LEU A 340 -12.58 -9.64 6.21
CA LEU A 340 -13.53 -10.11 7.21
C LEU A 340 -14.74 -10.77 6.53
N THR A 341 -15.36 -10.09 5.56
CA THR A 341 -16.48 -10.63 4.78
C THR A 341 -16.11 -11.95 4.12
N ARG A 342 -14.93 -12.03 3.51
CA ARG A 342 -14.39 -13.24 2.88
C ARG A 342 -14.21 -14.39 3.88
N LEU A 343 -13.59 -14.13 5.03
CA LEU A 343 -13.37 -15.14 6.07
C LEU A 343 -14.68 -15.59 6.72
N LEU A 344 -15.63 -14.68 6.91
CA LEU A 344 -16.98 -15.00 7.38
C LEU A 344 -17.74 -15.87 6.39
N ARG A 345 -17.62 -15.60 5.08
CA ARG A 345 -18.19 -16.47 4.04
C ARG A 345 -17.70 -17.90 4.19
N SER A 346 -16.39 -18.11 4.34
CA SER A 346 -15.82 -19.44 4.56
C SER A 346 -16.36 -20.08 5.85
N MET A 347 -16.45 -19.33 6.95
CA MET A 347 -17.04 -19.83 8.21
C MET A 347 -18.52 -20.18 8.07
N PHE A 348 -19.32 -19.40 7.34
CA PHE A 348 -20.73 -19.73 7.11
C PHE A 348 -20.90 -21.01 6.28
N GLU A 349 -19.93 -21.36 5.43
CA GLU A 349 -19.92 -22.62 4.70
C GLU A 349 -19.40 -23.79 5.55
N SER A 350 -18.22 -23.65 6.16
CA SER A 350 -17.54 -24.72 6.92
C SER A 350 -18.12 -24.95 8.31
N LYS A 351 -18.77 -23.93 8.90
CA LYS A 351 -19.15 -23.86 10.32
C LYS A 351 -17.97 -23.95 11.29
N GLU A 352 -16.77 -23.63 10.81
CA GLU A 352 -15.54 -23.63 11.60
C GLU A 352 -14.99 -22.21 11.74
N VAL A 353 -14.60 -21.85 12.96
CA VAL A 353 -13.98 -20.56 13.26
C VAL A 353 -12.47 -20.70 13.12
N SER A 354 -11.88 -19.96 12.19
CA SER A 354 -10.44 -19.94 11.97
C SER A 354 -9.79 -18.79 12.75
N LEU A 355 -8.52 -18.94 13.14
CA LEU A 355 -7.79 -17.87 13.84
C LEU A 355 -7.62 -16.57 13.00
N PRO A 356 -7.44 -16.60 11.65
CA PRO A 356 -7.47 -15.38 10.85
C PRO A 356 -8.82 -14.65 10.93
N LEU A 357 -9.93 -15.40 10.99
CA LEU A 357 -11.27 -14.81 11.16
C LEU A 357 -11.41 -14.16 12.53
N VAL A 358 -10.92 -14.81 13.59
CA VAL A 358 -10.91 -14.26 14.94
C VAL A 358 -10.11 -12.96 15.01
N PHE A 359 -8.96 -12.91 14.34
CA PHE A 359 -8.16 -11.70 14.20
C PHE A 359 -8.92 -10.59 13.45
N ALA A 360 -9.49 -10.89 12.27
CA ALA A 360 -10.27 -9.93 11.48
C ALA A 360 -11.50 -9.39 12.22
N ALA A 361 -12.21 -10.24 12.97
CA ALA A 361 -13.35 -9.83 13.79
C ALA A 361 -12.92 -8.95 14.98
N THR A 362 -11.70 -9.14 15.49
CA THR A 362 -11.13 -8.25 16.51
C THR A 362 -10.82 -6.88 15.92
N LEU A 363 -10.20 -6.81 14.74
CA LEU A 363 -9.98 -5.54 14.06
C LEU A 363 -11.30 -4.81 13.78
N PHE A 364 -12.36 -5.53 13.40
CA PHE A 364 -13.69 -4.94 13.27
C PHE A 364 -14.19 -4.33 14.58
N LEU A 365 -14.04 -5.02 15.72
CA LEU A 365 -14.39 -4.48 17.02
C LEU A 365 -13.54 -3.25 17.39
N ASP A 366 -12.23 -3.31 17.17
CA ASP A 366 -11.28 -2.22 17.44
C ASP A 366 -11.67 -0.95 16.66
N ILE A 367 -12.03 -1.09 15.37
CA ILE A 367 -12.54 0.00 14.54
C ILE A 367 -13.77 0.65 15.17
N HIS A 368 -14.72 -0.15 15.67
CA HIS A 368 -15.89 0.36 16.36
C HIS A 368 -15.56 1.02 17.70
N HIS A 369 -14.55 0.53 18.42
CA HIS A 369 -14.09 1.13 19.68
C HIS A 369 -13.39 2.46 19.46
N ILE A 370 -12.67 2.62 18.35
CA ILE A 370 -11.98 3.86 17.98
C ILE A 370 -12.99 4.90 17.47
N LEU A 371 -13.80 4.52 16.48
CA LEU A 371 -14.71 5.46 15.80
C LEU A 371 -15.96 5.78 16.63
N ARG A 372 -16.45 4.86 17.46
CA ARG A 372 -17.63 5.07 18.32
C ARG A 372 -18.86 5.59 17.56
N ASP A 373 -19.25 6.83 17.77
CA ASP A 373 -20.38 7.50 17.12
C ASP A 373 -20.05 7.96 15.69
N GLU A 374 -18.78 8.01 15.32
CA GLU A 374 -18.29 8.36 13.99
C GLU A 374 -18.18 7.16 13.02
N VAL A 375 -18.61 5.95 13.38
CA VAL A 375 -18.53 4.77 12.48
C VAL A 375 -19.23 5.02 11.14
N ASP A 376 -20.34 5.75 11.15
CA ASP A 376 -21.13 6.13 9.96
C ASP A 376 -20.37 7.07 9.00
N ARG A 377 -19.31 7.73 9.48
CA ARG A 377 -18.44 8.60 8.67
C ARG A 377 -17.83 7.83 7.51
N GLY A 378 -17.55 6.54 7.66
CA GLY A 378 -17.05 5.69 6.56
C GLY A 378 -18.02 5.65 5.37
N PHE A 379 -19.31 5.43 5.62
CA PHE A 379 -20.33 5.44 4.57
C PHE A 379 -20.54 6.84 3.99
N THR A 380 -20.52 7.89 4.82
CA THR A 380 -20.57 9.27 4.35
C THR A 380 -19.47 9.53 3.32
N ARG A 381 -18.20 9.22 3.66
CA ARG A 381 -17.04 9.42 2.78
C ARG A 381 -17.09 8.59 1.50
N LEU A 382 -17.60 7.36 1.57
CA LEU A 382 -17.86 6.56 0.37
C LEU A 382 -18.89 7.27 -0.53
N THR A 383 -20.03 7.68 0.03
CA THR A 383 -21.10 8.29 -0.77
C THR A 383 -20.74 9.66 -1.34
N ASP A 384 -19.90 10.44 -0.67
CA ASP A 384 -19.40 11.71 -1.19
C ASP A 384 -18.52 11.48 -2.43
N ALA A 385 -17.58 10.53 -2.33
CA ALA A 385 -16.72 10.14 -3.45
C ALA A 385 -17.52 9.58 -4.64
N THR A 386 -18.49 8.69 -4.39
CA THR A 386 -19.29 8.09 -5.47
C THR A 386 -20.24 9.09 -6.13
N ARG A 387 -20.85 10.02 -5.37
CA ARG A 387 -21.67 11.09 -5.95
C ARG A 387 -20.85 12.01 -6.84
N PHE A 388 -19.64 12.36 -6.40
CA PHE A 388 -18.70 13.13 -7.19
C PHE A 388 -18.37 12.42 -8.51
N VAL A 389 -17.89 11.18 -8.45
CA VAL A 389 -17.51 10.39 -9.63
C VAL A 389 -18.68 10.19 -10.60
N ILE A 390 -19.87 9.83 -10.10
CA ILE A 390 -21.06 9.64 -10.93
C ILE A 390 -21.44 10.95 -11.62
N GLY A 391 -21.50 12.05 -10.86
CA GLY A 391 -21.87 13.35 -11.39
C GLY A 391 -20.90 13.85 -12.46
N ASP A 392 -19.61 13.66 -12.24
CA ASP A 392 -18.56 14.11 -13.15
C ASP A 392 -18.52 13.31 -14.46
N ILE A 393 -18.61 11.97 -14.40
CA ILE A 393 -18.75 11.12 -15.60
C ILE A 393 -20.01 11.49 -16.40
N GLN A 394 -21.14 11.72 -15.72
CA GLN A 394 -22.38 12.11 -16.38
C GLN A 394 -22.28 13.51 -17.02
N GLU A 395 -21.60 14.46 -16.39
CA GLU A 395 -21.32 15.77 -16.97
C GLU A 395 -20.45 15.65 -18.21
N GLU A 396 -19.42 14.80 -18.18
CA GLU A 396 -18.51 14.58 -19.32
C GLU A 396 -19.26 14.02 -20.54
N VAL A 397 -20.01 12.92 -20.35
CA VAL A 397 -20.78 12.31 -21.44
C VAL A 397 -21.78 13.31 -22.04
N LYS A 398 -22.40 14.15 -21.20
CA LYS A 398 -23.29 15.23 -21.66
C LYS A 398 -22.55 16.33 -22.41
N PHE A 399 -21.34 16.70 -21.97
CA PHE A 399 -20.53 17.77 -22.56
C PHE A 399 -20.06 17.42 -23.98
N HIS A 400 -19.93 16.13 -24.29
CA HIS A 400 -19.40 15.64 -25.58
C HIS A 400 -20.36 14.86 -26.45
N LYS A 401 -21.64 14.79 -26.08
CA LYS A 401 -22.68 14.04 -26.80
C LYS A 401 -22.77 14.30 -28.33
N ASP A 402 -22.36 15.48 -28.80
CA ASP A 402 -22.47 15.91 -30.20
C ASP A 402 -21.14 15.87 -30.97
N ILE A 403 -20.06 15.36 -30.35
CA ILE A 403 -18.72 15.31 -30.93
C ILE A 403 -18.29 13.87 -31.11
N GLU A 404 -18.06 13.46 -32.35
CA GLU A 404 -17.49 12.15 -32.66
C GLU A 404 -15.95 12.21 -32.62
N MET A 405 -15.36 11.38 -31.75
CA MET A 405 -13.91 11.27 -31.57
C MET A 405 -13.45 9.86 -31.98
N GLU A 406 -12.62 9.77 -33.04
CA GLU A 406 -12.16 8.49 -33.59
C GLU A 406 -11.35 7.66 -32.58
N THR A 407 -10.57 8.34 -31.75
CA THR A 407 -9.75 7.76 -30.68
C THR A 407 -10.56 7.41 -29.42
N TRP A 408 -11.83 7.82 -29.33
CA TRP A 408 -12.76 7.49 -28.24
C TRP A 408 -14.10 6.96 -28.77
N PRO A 409 -14.15 5.68 -29.18
CA PRO A 409 -15.38 5.07 -29.66
C PRO A 409 -16.48 5.02 -28.58
N LYS A 410 -17.74 5.06 -29.01
CA LYS A 410 -18.93 5.03 -28.14
C LYS A 410 -18.95 3.87 -27.13
N GLN A 411 -18.30 2.74 -27.45
CA GLN A 411 -18.16 1.60 -26.55
C GLN A 411 -17.46 1.96 -25.23
N ASN A 412 -16.60 2.99 -25.24
CA ASN A 412 -15.94 3.49 -24.05
C ASN A 412 -16.93 4.30 -23.18
N ASP A 413 -17.83 5.09 -23.79
CA ASP A 413 -18.93 5.73 -23.06
C ASP A 413 -19.86 4.68 -22.44
N ASP A 414 -20.19 3.62 -23.19
CA ASP A 414 -20.98 2.49 -22.68
C ASP A 414 -20.28 1.77 -21.51
N ALA A 415 -18.94 1.73 -21.48
CA ALA A 415 -18.18 1.20 -20.36
C ALA A 415 -18.27 2.11 -19.13
N MET A 416 -18.10 3.43 -19.29
CA MET A 416 -18.27 4.41 -18.20
C MET A 416 -19.70 4.36 -17.63
N GLN A 417 -20.72 4.24 -18.47
CA GLN A 417 -22.12 4.14 -18.02
C GLN A 417 -22.40 2.84 -17.26
N ARG A 418 -21.84 1.70 -17.68
CA ARG A 418 -21.93 0.44 -16.92
C ARG A 418 -21.24 0.53 -15.57
N PHE A 419 -20.11 1.22 -15.50
CA PHE A 419 -19.45 1.51 -14.23
C PHE A 419 -20.36 2.34 -13.30
N VAL A 420 -20.91 3.47 -13.78
CA VAL A 420 -21.87 4.29 -13.02
C VAL A 420 -23.05 3.47 -12.50
N GLN A 421 -23.66 2.64 -13.35
CA GLN A 421 -24.77 1.75 -12.95
C GLN A 421 -24.36 0.76 -11.86
N THR A 422 -23.12 0.25 -11.92
CA THR A 422 -22.57 -0.65 -10.90
C THR A 422 -22.41 0.07 -9.56
N VAL A 423 -21.85 1.28 -9.57
CA VAL A 423 -21.72 2.10 -8.35
C VAL A 423 -23.09 2.43 -7.76
N GLU A 424 -24.05 2.84 -8.59
CA GLU A 424 -25.41 3.11 -8.13
C GLU A 424 -26.07 1.88 -7.50
N PHE A 425 -25.93 0.72 -8.14
CA PHE A 425 -26.54 -0.52 -7.66
C PHE A 425 -25.98 -0.95 -6.30
N TRP A 426 -24.67 -0.91 -6.09
CA TRP A 426 -24.04 -1.41 -4.87
C TRP A 426 -24.01 -0.39 -3.73
N VAL A 427 -23.80 0.90 -4.03
CA VAL A 427 -23.55 1.93 -3.01
C VAL A 427 -24.79 2.80 -2.75
N HIS A 428 -25.51 3.19 -3.79
CA HIS A 428 -26.64 4.12 -3.67
C HIS A 428 -28.02 3.45 -3.56
N GLN A 429 -28.09 2.16 -3.90
CA GLN A 429 -29.28 1.34 -3.70
C GLN A 429 -29.01 0.35 -2.57
N ASP A 430 -29.84 0.40 -1.53
CA ASP A 430 -29.73 -0.47 -0.35
C ASP A 430 -30.17 -1.91 -0.67
N GLN A 431 -29.33 -2.65 -1.41
CA GLN A 431 -29.64 -4.01 -1.87
C GLN A 431 -29.89 -4.95 -0.70
N GLN A 432 -29.09 -4.84 0.36
CA GLN A 432 -29.22 -5.71 1.51
C GLN A 432 -30.58 -5.55 2.19
N ARG A 433 -31.03 -4.32 2.44
CA ARG A 433 -32.37 -4.09 3.01
C ARG A 433 -33.48 -4.51 2.06
N LYS A 434 -33.33 -4.24 0.75
CA LYS A 434 -34.27 -4.69 -0.27
C LYS A 434 -34.42 -6.22 -0.25
N ILE A 435 -33.32 -6.95 -0.18
CA ILE A 435 -33.33 -8.42 -0.12
C ILE A 435 -33.87 -8.91 1.22
N ALA A 436 -33.53 -8.28 2.35
CA ALA A 436 -34.08 -8.61 3.66
C ALA A 436 -35.62 -8.54 3.67
N LEU A 437 -36.20 -7.52 3.02
CA LEU A 437 -37.65 -7.39 2.85
C LEU A 437 -38.21 -8.50 1.95
N GLN A 438 -37.54 -8.83 0.84
CA GLN A 438 -37.96 -9.89 -0.09
C GLN A 438 -37.95 -11.28 0.55
N LEU A 439 -37.00 -11.54 1.45
CA LEU A 439 -36.89 -12.79 2.20
C LEU A 439 -37.83 -12.85 3.41
N ASN A 440 -38.66 -11.82 3.66
CA ASN A 440 -39.55 -11.72 4.81
C ASN A 440 -38.83 -11.94 6.16
N ARG A 441 -37.59 -11.41 6.32
CA ARG A 441 -36.88 -11.44 7.61
C ARG A 441 -37.75 -10.81 8.68
N THR A 442 -37.73 -11.38 9.89
CA THR A 442 -38.53 -10.87 11.01
C THR A 442 -38.05 -9.49 11.45
N TYR A 443 -36.73 -9.28 11.38
CA TYR A 443 -36.10 -8.01 11.75
C TYR A 443 -35.48 -7.36 10.51
N HIS A 444 -35.99 -6.18 10.16
CA HIS A 444 -35.49 -5.44 9.00
C HIS A 444 -34.32 -4.52 9.41
N PRO A 445 -33.21 -4.52 8.65
CA PRO A 445 -32.11 -3.61 8.91
C PRO A 445 -32.53 -2.15 8.68
N LYS A 446 -31.87 -1.23 9.40
CA LYS A 446 -31.97 0.22 9.13
C LYS A 446 -31.45 0.53 7.71
N PRO A 447 -31.84 1.66 7.11
CA PRO A 447 -31.32 2.05 5.79
C PRO A 447 -29.78 2.04 5.75
N PHE A 448 -29.23 1.30 4.79
CA PHE A 448 -27.80 1.11 4.55
C PHE A 448 -27.02 0.54 5.75
N HIS A 449 -27.69 -0.22 6.63
CA HIS A 449 -27.11 -0.64 7.91
C HIS A 449 -25.70 -1.25 7.79
N PHE A 450 -25.49 -2.19 6.87
CA PHE A 450 -24.18 -2.83 6.67
C PHE A 450 -23.06 -1.83 6.37
N TYR A 451 -23.24 -0.93 5.40
CA TYR A 451 -22.22 0.07 5.10
C TYR A 451 -22.05 1.07 6.25
N ARG A 452 -23.14 1.49 6.89
CA ARG A 452 -23.11 2.43 8.03
C ARG A 452 -22.42 1.86 9.28
N THR A 453 -22.27 0.55 9.36
CA THR A 453 -21.55 -0.14 10.44
C THR A 453 -20.31 -0.87 9.96
N HIS A 454 -19.84 -0.62 8.73
CA HIS A 454 -18.67 -1.30 8.19
C HIS A 454 -17.78 -0.34 7.39
N PRO A 455 -17.10 0.61 8.07
CA PRO A 455 -16.27 1.62 7.42
C PRO A 455 -15.07 1.01 6.68
N TRP A 456 -14.56 -0.14 7.13
CA TRP A 456 -13.53 -0.90 6.43
C TRP A 456 -13.98 -1.30 5.01
N SER A 457 -15.14 -1.92 4.86
CA SER A 457 -15.70 -2.23 3.53
C SER A 457 -15.93 -0.95 2.71
N CYS A 458 -16.39 0.14 3.35
CA CYS A 458 -16.60 1.42 2.67
C CYS A 458 -15.31 1.99 2.06
N GLY A 459 -14.16 1.86 2.72
CA GLY A 459 -12.89 2.33 2.18
C GLY A 459 -12.39 1.53 1.00
N LEU A 460 -12.58 0.21 0.99
CA LEU A 460 -12.23 -0.61 -0.18
C LEU A 460 -13.15 -0.30 -1.39
N TRP A 461 -14.43 -0.06 -1.14
CA TRP A 461 -15.35 0.42 -2.18
C TRP A 461 -14.94 1.78 -2.72
N LYS A 462 -14.56 2.72 -1.84
CA LYS A 462 -14.07 4.05 -2.24
C LYS A 462 -12.81 3.93 -3.11
N TYR A 463 -11.88 3.06 -2.72
CA TYR A 463 -10.68 2.76 -3.47
C TYR A 463 -11.00 2.23 -4.88
N TRP A 464 -11.85 1.20 -5.00
CA TRP A 464 -12.22 0.65 -6.31
C TRP A 464 -12.84 1.71 -7.24
N VAL A 465 -13.72 2.55 -6.72
CA VAL A 465 -14.38 3.61 -7.49
C VAL A 465 -13.37 4.64 -7.98
N LEU A 466 -12.49 5.15 -7.12
CA LEU A 466 -11.51 6.17 -7.49
C LEU A 466 -10.44 5.62 -8.45
N MET A 467 -10.00 4.37 -8.28
CA MET A 467 -9.09 3.71 -9.21
C MET A 467 -9.69 3.61 -10.61
N GLN A 468 -10.95 3.17 -10.71
CA GLN A 468 -11.62 3.04 -12.00
C GLN A 468 -11.92 4.41 -12.64
N PHE A 469 -12.26 5.41 -11.83
CA PHE A 469 -12.44 6.80 -12.26
C PHE A 469 -11.15 7.38 -12.85
N HIS A 470 -10.02 7.20 -12.17
CA HIS A 470 -8.70 7.62 -12.63
C HIS A 470 -8.31 6.98 -13.97
N GLU A 471 -8.50 5.67 -14.12
CA GLU A 471 -8.23 4.97 -15.38
C GLU A 471 -9.06 5.52 -16.54
N PHE A 472 -10.36 5.75 -16.32
CA PHE A 472 -11.20 6.37 -17.34
C PHE A 472 -10.74 7.79 -17.64
N GLY A 473 -10.42 8.60 -16.62
CA GLY A 473 -9.96 9.97 -16.78
C GLY A 473 -8.66 10.07 -17.59
N ILE A 474 -7.67 9.23 -17.30
CA ILE A 474 -6.40 9.16 -18.05
C ILE A 474 -6.63 8.71 -19.49
N ALA A 475 -7.38 7.62 -19.69
CA ALA A 475 -7.68 7.12 -21.03
C ALA A 475 -8.44 8.15 -21.86
N PHE A 476 -9.38 8.87 -21.25
CA PHE A 476 -10.17 9.92 -21.88
C PHE A 476 -9.29 11.13 -22.24
N ALA A 477 -8.52 11.67 -21.29
CA ALA A 477 -7.62 12.79 -21.54
C ALA A 477 -6.62 12.50 -22.67
N ASN A 478 -6.11 11.26 -22.74
CA ASN A 478 -5.22 10.81 -23.80
C ASN A 478 -5.91 10.68 -25.16
N ALA A 479 -7.13 10.14 -25.21
CA ALA A 479 -7.87 9.99 -26.45
C ALA A 479 -8.25 11.35 -27.05
N TRP A 480 -8.62 12.32 -26.21
CA TRP A 480 -9.08 13.63 -26.65
C TRP A 480 -7.95 14.66 -26.85
N GLY A 481 -6.79 14.48 -26.20
CA GLY A 481 -5.58 15.28 -26.43
C GLY A 481 -5.63 16.74 -25.96
N SER A 482 -6.72 17.15 -25.30
CA SER A 482 -6.93 18.56 -24.90
C SER A 482 -5.96 19.00 -23.82
N VAL A 483 -5.71 18.14 -22.83
CA VAL A 483 -4.84 18.41 -21.67
C VAL A 483 -3.39 18.55 -22.13
N MET A 484 -2.90 17.61 -22.94
CA MET A 484 -1.57 17.68 -23.56
C MET A 484 -1.40 18.98 -24.36
N SER A 485 -2.40 19.32 -25.18
CA SER A 485 -2.34 20.53 -26.01
C SER A 485 -2.32 21.81 -25.17
N CYS A 486 -3.15 21.88 -24.13
CA CYS A 486 -3.16 23.03 -23.23
C CYS A 486 -1.87 23.17 -22.43
N ALA A 487 -1.23 22.06 -21.99
CA ALA A 487 0.07 22.11 -21.33
C ALA A 487 1.15 22.73 -22.22
N HIS A 488 1.18 22.38 -23.51
CA HIS A 488 2.10 22.98 -24.46
C HIS A 488 1.78 24.46 -24.76
N LEU A 489 0.50 24.83 -24.88
CA LEU A 489 0.10 26.21 -25.06
C LEU A 489 0.49 27.05 -23.82
N TYR A 490 0.16 26.56 -22.63
CA TYR A 490 0.47 27.17 -21.33
C TYR A 490 1.96 27.46 -21.21
N ASN A 491 2.81 26.46 -21.45
CA ASN A 491 4.26 26.64 -21.44
C ASN A 491 4.73 27.66 -22.51
N ALA A 492 4.21 27.58 -23.74
CA ALA A 492 4.62 28.47 -24.83
C ALA A 492 4.26 29.95 -24.61
N VAL A 493 3.30 30.26 -23.74
CA VAL A 493 2.93 31.63 -23.38
C VAL A 493 3.46 32.06 -22.01
N ASN A 494 4.45 31.34 -21.47
CA ASN A 494 5.07 31.58 -20.16
C ASN A 494 4.14 31.35 -18.95
N GLY A 495 3.25 30.36 -19.03
CA GLY A 495 2.47 29.88 -17.89
C GLY A 495 3.36 29.47 -16.71
N GLY A 496 2.88 29.73 -15.49
CA GLY A 496 3.54 29.35 -14.24
C GLY A 496 4.77 30.20 -13.87
N LYS A 497 5.22 31.11 -14.75
CA LYS A 497 6.41 31.95 -14.48
C LYS A 497 6.13 33.17 -13.60
N THR A 498 4.86 33.54 -13.45
CA THR A 498 4.41 34.67 -12.64
C THR A 498 3.10 34.30 -11.96
N GLN A 499 2.81 34.90 -10.80
CA GLN A 499 1.61 34.55 -10.02
C GLN A 499 0.29 34.72 -10.78
N ASN A 500 0.21 35.76 -11.62
CA ASN A 500 -0.94 36.02 -12.49
C ASN A 500 -1.07 35.06 -13.68
N MET A 501 -0.07 34.21 -13.92
CA MET A 501 -0.04 33.18 -14.96
C MET A 501 -0.06 31.76 -14.39
N MET A 502 -0.38 31.59 -13.11
CA MET A 502 -0.44 30.28 -12.45
C MET A 502 -1.78 29.59 -12.73
N TRP A 503 -1.74 28.49 -13.47
CA TRP A 503 -2.87 27.59 -13.63
C TRP A 503 -2.69 26.42 -12.67
N LYS A 504 -3.07 26.63 -11.40
CA LYS A 504 -2.87 25.69 -10.29
C LYS A 504 -3.25 24.24 -10.61
N ASP A 505 -4.42 24.02 -11.21
CA ASP A 505 -4.89 22.68 -11.62
C ASP A 505 -3.90 22.00 -12.60
N LEU A 506 -3.38 22.76 -13.57
CA LEU A 506 -2.46 22.27 -14.59
C LEU A 506 -1.02 22.14 -14.05
N ASP A 507 -0.58 23.05 -13.19
CA ASP A 507 0.73 22.97 -12.53
C ASP A 507 0.83 21.71 -11.65
N VAL A 508 -0.21 21.44 -10.85
CA VAL A 508 -0.29 20.21 -10.03
C VAL A 508 -0.24 18.96 -10.90
N VAL A 509 -1.05 18.89 -11.98
CA VAL A 509 -1.06 17.68 -12.81
C VAL A 509 0.26 17.46 -13.56
N ILE A 510 0.95 18.53 -13.96
CA ILE A 510 2.29 18.46 -14.55
C ILE A 510 3.29 17.89 -13.54
N GLY A 511 3.25 18.36 -12.29
CA GLY A 511 4.08 17.81 -11.21
C GLY A 511 3.79 16.34 -10.93
N LEU A 512 2.51 15.95 -10.85
CA LEU A 512 2.11 14.57 -10.58
C LEU A 512 2.51 13.59 -11.71
N GLN A 513 2.47 14.02 -12.97
CA GLN A 513 2.78 13.19 -14.14
C GLN A 513 4.26 13.18 -14.53
N ASP A 514 5.10 14.00 -13.87
CA ASP A 514 6.44 14.42 -14.32
C ASP A 514 6.37 15.29 -15.60
N PRO A 515 6.97 16.50 -15.61
CA PRO A 515 7.04 17.38 -16.78
C PRO A 515 7.47 16.70 -18.08
N LYS A 516 8.35 15.69 -18.00
CA LYS A 516 8.83 14.93 -19.16
C LYS A 516 7.74 14.14 -19.87
N THR A 517 6.66 13.79 -19.17
CA THR A 517 5.49 13.14 -19.75
C THR A 517 4.80 14.06 -20.75
N PHE A 518 4.80 15.37 -20.49
CA PHE A 518 4.27 16.40 -21.39
C PHE A 518 5.28 16.81 -22.45
N PHE A 519 6.48 17.24 -22.05
CA PHE A 519 7.36 18.00 -22.94
C PHE A 519 8.41 17.18 -23.69
N VAL A 520 8.45 15.86 -23.51
CA VAL A 520 9.45 14.96 -24.12
C VAL A 520 10.87 15.40 -23.71
N GLY A 521 11.08 15.61 -22.42
CA GLY A 521 12.27 16.23 -21.84
C GLY A 521 11.89 17.42 -20.96
N GLU A 522 12.82 18.33 -20.73
CA GLU A 522 12.54 19.59 -20.03
C GLU A 522 11.57 20.48 -20.85
N ALA A 523 10.83 21.34 -20.14
CA ALA A 523 9.89 22.27 -20.74
C ALA A 523 10.62 23.25 -21.69
N PRO A 524 10.23 23.34 -22.97
CA PRO A 524 10.94 24.18 -23.94
C PRO A 524 10.68 25.67 -23.70
N THR A 525 11.71 26.51 -23.82
CA THR A 525 11.59 27.96 -23.63
C THR A 525 11.55 28.75 -24.95
N MET A 526 12.03 28.15 -26.04
CA MET A 526 12.12 28.79 -27.36
C MET A 526 10.94 28.37 -28.25
N PRO A 527 10.33 29.29 -29.03
CA PRO A 527 9.15 28.99 -29.87
C PRO A 527 9.32 27.78 -30.80
N ASP A 528 10.45 27.69 -31.51
CA ASP A 528 10.73 26.59 -32.43
C ASP A 528 10.82 25.25 -31.69
N GLU A 529 11.37 25.23 -30.48
CA GLU A 529 11.42 24.03 -29.66
C GLU A 529 10.04 23.68 -29.10
N CYS A 530 9.22 24.65 -28.69
CA CYS A 530 7.82 24.42 -28.29
C CYS A 530 7.04 23.67 -29.38
N LEU A 531 7.17 24.12 -30.64
CA LEU A 531 6.52 23.47 -31.78
C LEU A 531 7.08 22.06 -32.04
N LYS A 532 8.40 21.86 -31.98
CA LYS A 532 9.02 20.53 -32.14
C LYS A 532 8.55 19.57 -31.06
N ARG A 533 8.59 19.96 -29.78
CA ARG A 533 8.18 19.11 -28.65
C ARG A 533 6.71 18.77 -28.74
N PHE A 534 5.87 19.75 -29.09
CA PHE A 534 4.44 19.51 -29.30
C PHE A 534 4.20 18.53 -30.46
N ALA A 535 4.85 18.71 -31.60
CA ALA A 535 4.71 17.78 -32.73
C ALA A 535 5.12 16.34 -32.34
N LEU A 536 6.21 16.17 -31.60
CA LEU A 536 6.64 14.87 -31.07
C LEU A 536 5.62 14.27 -30.10
N ALA A 537 5.08 15.09 -29.19
CA ALA A 537 4.04 14.67 -28.23
C ALA A 537 2.76 14.22 -28.96
N MET A 538 2.39 14.89 -30.05
CA MET A 538 1.25 14.52 -30.91
C MET A 538 1.55 13.37 -31.88
N GLY A 539 2.72 12.72 -31.77
CA GLY A 539 3.03 11.49 -32.51
C GLY A 539 3.75 11.69 -33.85
N ALA A 540 4.26 12.90 -34.15
CA ALA A 540 5.15 13.08 -35.29
C ALA A 540 6.47 12.33 -35.07
N SER A 541 7.03 11.76 -36.15
CA SER A 541 8.34 11.12 -36.10
C SER A 541 9.46 12.17 -36.00
N ALA A 542 10.49 11.90 -35.19
CA ALA A 542 11.71 12.70 -35.15
C ALA A 542 12.40 12.80 -36.53
N ALA A 543 12.15 11.84 -37.43
CA ALA A 543 12.63 11.91 -38.82
C ALA A 543 12.08 13.13 -39.58
N ASN A 544 10.89 13.62 -39.22
CA ASN A 544 10.31 14.86 -39.78
C ASN A 544 11.06 16.11 -39.33
N LEU A 545 11.90 16.03 -38.30
CA LEU A 545 12.64 17.17 -37.76
C LEU A 545 14.11 17.17 -38.22
N ALA A 546 14.56 16.14 -38.92
CA ALA A 546 15.93 16.03 -39.43
C ALA A 546 16.10 16.77 -40.77
N ARG A 547 17.08 17.68 -40.88
CA ARG A 547 17.40 18.37 -42.14
C ARG A 547 17.67 17.36 -43.27
N SER A 548 16.88 17.43 -44.35
CA SER A 548 16.99 16.50 -45.49
C SER A 548 16.96 17.27 -46.81
N THR A 549 17.79 16.85 -47.76
CA THR A 549 17.87 17.42 -49.11
C THR A 549 16.87 16.80 -50.10
N ARG A 550 16.02 15.87 -49.66
CA ARG A 550 14.96 15.25 -50.49
C ARG A 550 13.61 15.91 -50.26
N THR A 551 12.85 16.15 -51.33
CA THR A 551 11.42 16.49 -51.29
C THR A 551 10.65 15.45 -50.48
N ARG A 552 10.14 15.83 -49.30
CA ARG A 552 9.41 14.94 -48.40
C ARG A 552 8.01 14.65 -48.93
N ARG A 553 7.63 13.37 -49.01
CA ARG A 553 6.25 12.94 -49.29
C ARG A 553 5.50 12.76 -47.97
N GLY A 554 4.92 13.85 -47.46
CA GLY A 554 4.05 13.84 -46.27
C GLY A 554 4.78 13.66 -44.93
N SER A 555 4.04 13.86 -43.85
CA SER A 555 4.52 13.70 -42.47
C SER A 555 4.56 12.22 -42.08
N VAL A 556 5.69 11.76 -41.54
CA VAL A 556 5.84 10.40 -41.01
C VAL A 556 5.40 10.38 -39.54
N TYR A 557 4.54 9.45 -39.18
CA TYR A 557 4.11 9.27 -37.79
C TYR A 557 5.03 8.30 -37.05
N SER A 558 5.19 8.54 -35.76
CA SER A 558 5.88 7.63 -34.83
C SER A 558 5.15 6.30 -34.76
N LYS A 559 5.89 5.19 -34.82
CA LYS A 559 5.33 3.85 -34.59
C LYS A 559 4.73 3.68 -33.19
N LYS A 560 5.20 4.48 -32.22
CA LYS A 560 4.71 4.46 -30.83
C LYS A 560 3.44 5.32 -30.64
N GLY A 561 2.99 6.03 -31.68
CA GLY A 561 1.85 6.94 -31.59
C GLY A 561 2.16 8.21 -30.77
N PRO A 562 1.12 8.99 -30.44
CA PRO A 562 1.23 10.15 -29.56
C PRO A 562 1.65 9.75 -28.13
N LYS A 563 2.26 10.70 -27.42
CA LYS A 563 2.49 10.59 -25.98
C LYS A 563 1.18 10.74 -25.24
N GLY A 564 1.04 9.98 -24.16
CA GLY A 564 -0.09 10.06 -23.25
C GLY A 564 0.36 10.21 -21.80
N LEU A 565 -0.53 10.78 -21.01
CA LEU A 565 -0.50 10.74 -19.56
C LEU A 565 -0.51 9.29 -19.07
N LYS A 566 0.09 9.07 -17.91
CA LYS A 566 0.24 7.74 -17.30
C LYS A 566 -0.77 7.57 -16.19
N GLU A 567 -1.21 6.33 -15.98
CA GLU A 567 -1.86 5.96 -14.74
C GLU A 567 -0.87 6.15 -13.58
N LEU A 568 -1.28 6.97 -12.62
CA LEU A 568 -0.60 7.23 -11.35
C LEU A 568 -1.07 6.28 -10.23
N GLY A 569 -0.51 6.43 -9.04
CA GLY A 569 -0.76 5.61 -7.85
C GLY A 569 -0.17 4.21 -7.98
N PRO A 570 1.13 4.04 -8.26
CA PRO A 570 1.71 2.73 -8.55
C PRO A 570 1.62 1.74 -7.38
N MET A 571 1.70 2.20 -6.12
CA MET A 571 1.46 1.35 -4.96
C MET A 571 -0.02 0.92 -4.93
N MET A 572 -0.91 1.88 -5.11
CA MET A 572 -2.34 1.61 -5.19
C MET A 572 -2.68 0.63 -6.33
N GLN A 573 -2.10 0.77 -7.51
CA GLN A 573 -2.27 -0.16 -8.63
C GLN A 573 -1.81 -1.57 -8.27
N ALA A 574 -0.75 -1.71 -7.47
CA ALA A 574 -0.25 -3.02 -7.07
C ALA A 574 -1.22 -3.79 -6.15
N PHE A 575 -2.11 -3.10 -5.43
CA PHE A 575 -3.19 -3.71 -4.66
C PHE A 575 -4.44 -4.06 -5.49
N ARG A 576 -4.57 -3.53 -6.72
CA ARG A 576 -5.80 -3.61 -7.52
C ARG A 576 -6.24 -5.04 -7.75
N SER A 577 -5.36 -5.89 -8.28
CA SER A 577 -5.71 -7.29 -8.54
C SER A 577 -6.08 -8.04 -7.26
N ARG A 578 -5.54 -7.65 -6.11
CA ARG A 578 -5.78 -8.33 -4.84
C ARG A 578 -7.10 -7.94 -4.19
N ILE A 579 -7.53 -6.69 -4.34
CA ILE A 579 -8.73 -6.17 -3.68
C ILE A 579 -9.94 -6.20 -4.61
N CYS A 580 -9.72 -5.94 -5.90
CA CYS A 580 -10.78 -5.64 -6.86
C CYS A 580 -11.04 -6.77 -7.88
N ASP A 581 -10.22 -7.83 -7.89
CA ASP A 581 -10.43 -9.01 -8.72
C ASP A 581 -10.79 -10.20 -7.83
N ALA A 582 -11.96 -10.80 -8.05
CA ALA A 582 -12.41 -12.00 -7.35
C ALA A 582 -11.41 -13.18 -7.51
N SER A 583 -10.71 -13.24 -8.64
CA SER A 583 -9.71 -14.25 -9.00
C SER A 583 -8.27 -13.84 -8.68
N GLY A 584 -8.06 -12.66 -8.10
CA GLY A 584 -6.75 -12.13 -7.78
C GLY A 584 -5.97 -12.97 -6.75
N PRO A 585 -4.63 -12.82 -6.71
CA PRO A 585 -3.80 -13.48 -5.71
C PRO A 585 -4.21 -13.02 -4.29
N ARG A 586 -4.40 -13.98 -3.40
CA ARG A 586 -4.79 -13.78 -1.99
C ARG A 586 -3.61 -14.08 -1.06
N ASN A 587 -3.71 -13.63 0.20
CA ASN A 587 -2.72 -13.87 1.25
C ASN A 587 -1.36 -13.23 0.92
N ILE A 588 -1.32 -11.91 0.98
CA ILE A 588 -0.10 -11.11 0.81
C ILE A 588 0.97 -11.58 1.78
N ARG A 589 2.12 -11.98 1.23
CA ARG A 589 3.32 -12.23 2.03
C ARG A 589 4.05 -10.93 2.28
N ALA A 590 4.86 -10.90 3.31
CA ALA A 590 5.64 -9.71 3.62
C ALA A 590 6.61 -9.31 2.48
N GLU A 591 7.16 -10.26 1.72
CA GLU A 591 7.96 -9.98 0.51
C GLU A 591 7.17 -9.25 -0.60
N ASP A 592 5.86 -9.49 -0.66
CA ASP A 592 5.00 -8.81 -1.60
C ASP A 592 4.73 -7.37 -1.16
N VAL A 593 4.63 -7.13 0.15
CA VAL A 593 4.53 -5.79 0.72
C VAL A 593 5.78 -4.98 0.40
N GLU A 594 6.97 -5.56 0.55
CA GLU A 594 8.23 -4.90 0.21
C GLU A 594 8.32 -4.55 -1.29
N LYS A 595 7.96 -5.47 -2.18
CA LYS A 595 7.86 -5.18 -3.62
C LYS A 595 6.88 -4.06 -3.93
N ILE A 596 5.75 -4.02 -3.21
CA ILE A 596 4.75 -2.96 -3.35
C ILE A 596 5.30 -1.62 -2.87
N LEU A 597 6.04 -1.59 -1.75
CA LEU A 597 6.71 -0.39 -1.24
C LEU A 597 7.70 0.18 -2.25
N HIS A 598 8.49 -0.69 -2.90
CA HIS A 598 9.43 -0.29 -3.96
C HIS A 598 8.75 0.29 -5.21
N ASN A 599 7.45 0.04 -5.41
CA ASN A 599 6.72 0.59 -6.55
C ASN A 599 6.24 2.03 -6.31
N SER A 600 6.31 2.58 -5.09
CA SER A 600 5.74 3.90 -4.83
C SER A 600 6.44 5.02 -5.61
N SER A 601 5.64 5.94 -6.15
CA SER A 601 6.13 7.20 -6.72
C SER A 601 6.58 8.18 -5.63
N TRP A 602 6.13 8.00 -4.39
CA TRP A 602 6.44 8.84 -3.25
C TRP A 602 7.67 8.33 -2.50
N ASP A 603 8.44 9.25 -1.95
CA ASP A 603 9.58 9.00 -1.08
C ASP A 603 9.26 9.45 0.34
N PHE A 604 10.11 9.06 1.30
CA PHE A 604 9.91 9.35 2.71
C PHE A 604 11.24 9.45 3.45
N GLU A 605 11.22 10.19 4.55
CA GLU A 605 12.33 10.27 5.50
C GLU A 605 12.01 9.47 6.76
N LEU A 606 12.98 8.65 7.19
CA LEU A 606 12.89 7.87 8.41
C LEU A 606 13.57 8.63 9.56
N ASP A 607 12.92 8.65 10.73
CA ASP A 607 13.56 9.08 11.97
C ASP A 607 14.51 8.00 12.53
N ASP A 608 15.18 8.32 13.64
CA ASP A 608 16.09 7.41 14.36
C ASP A 608 15.42 6.10 14.80
N ASP A 609 14.08 6.09 14.93
CA ASP A 609 13.26 4.93 15.30
C ASP A 609 12.72 4.17 14.06
N ASN A 610 13.09 4.60 12.85
CA ASN A 610 12.60 4.13 11.55
C ASN A 610 11.10 4.34 11.32
N ASN A 611 10.56 5.46 11.79
CA ASN A 611 9.22 5.92 11.44
C ASN A 611 9.28 6.93 10.30
N ALA A 612 8.35 6.84 9.35
CA ALA A 612 8.22 7.86 8.31
C ALA A 612 7.77 9.19 8.96
N GLN A 613 8.60 10.23 8.84
CA GLN A 613 8.26 11.58 9.32
C GLN A 613 7.40 12.34 8.31
N GLN A 614 7.76 12.25 7.04
CA GLN A 614 7.07 12.93 5.95
C GLN A 614 7.19 12.11 4.67
N ALA A 615 6.07 11.95 3.97
CA ALA A 615 6.04 11.46 2.59
C ALA A 615 6.08 12.66 1.65
N PHE A 616 6.92 12.61 0.62
CA PHE A 616 7.07 13.67 -0.37
C PHE A 616 7.24 13.06 -1.77
N LYS A 617 7.02 13.87 -2.80
CA LYS A 617 7.22 13.44 -4.18
C LYS A 617 8.23 14.38 -4.84
N ASP A 618 9.38 13.84 -5.20
CA ASP A 618 10.38 14.59 -5.95
C ASP A 618 9.93 14.72 -7.41
N ILE A 619 9.87 15.95 -7.91
CA ILE A 619 9.51 16.29 -9.29
C ILE A 619 10.79 16.38 -10.17
N GLY A 620 11.96 16.23 -9.56
CA GLY A 620 13.27 16.24 -10.20
C GLY A 620 13.83 14.87 -10.57
N ASP A 621 14.96 14.90 -11.28
CA ASP A 621 15.68 13.72 -11.78
C ASP A 621 16.64 13.12 -10.74
N VAL A 622 16.29 13.20 -9.45
CA VAL A 622 17.12 12.65 -8.39
C VAL A 622 16.96 11.13 -8.42
N PRO A 623 18.05 10.37 -8.61
CA PRO A 623 17.97 8.92 -8.54
C PRO A 623 17.43 8.51 -7.17
N LYS A 624 16.31 7.77 -7.14
CA LYS A 624 15.87 7.11 -5.91
C LYS A 624 17.02 6.25 -5.42
N GLU A 625 17.61 6.59 -4.28
CA GLU A 625 18.55 5.69 -3.64
C GLU A 625 17.82 4.37 -3.38
N THR A 626 18.34 3.27 -3.91
CA THR A 626 17.83 1.93 -3.60
C THR A 626 18.13 1.67 -2.13
N ARG A 627 17.21 2.08 -1.25
CA ARG A 627 17.31 1.83 0.17
C ARG A 627 16.91 0.38 0.41
N GLU A 628 17.88 -0.47 0.72
CA GLU A 628 17.64 -1.77 1.36
C GLU A 628 17.17 -1.54 2.80
N THR A 629 16.00 -0.93 2.99
CA THR A 629 15.42 -0.73 4.32
C THR A 629 14.79 -2.02 4.79
N GLN A 630 15.57 -2.82 5.53
CA GLN A 630 15.09 -4.03 6.19
C GLN A 630 14.14 -3.68 7.35
N LEU A 631 12.87 -3.39 7.04
CA LEU A 631 11.84 -3.07 8.03
C LEU A 631 11.17 -4.34 8.59
N SER A 632 10.62 -4.25 9.81
CA SER A 632 9.72 -5.28 10.34
C SER A 632 8.35 -5.22 9.69
N VAL A 633 7.57 -6.30 9.83
CA VAL A 633 6.24 -6.39 9.22
C VAL A 633 5.31 -5.26 9.70
N SER A 634 5.32 -4.92 10.99
CA SER A 634 4.53 -3.79 11.53
C SER A 634 4.97 -2.45 10.91
N LYS A 635 6.28 -2.19 10.81
CA LYS A 635 6.80 -0.98 10.17
C LYS A 635 6.50 -0.92 8.67
N CYS A 636 6.54 -2.05 7.96
CA CYS A 636 6.09 -2.12 6.57
C CYS A 636 4.60 -1.76 6.45
N VAL A 637 3.75 -2.30 7.31
CA VAL A 637 2.30 -1.99 7.33
C VAL A 637 2.05 -0.51 7.62
N ARG A 638 2.81 0.08 8.55
CA ARG A 638 2.80 1.52 8.82
C ARG A 638 3.20 2.34 7.60
N LEU A 639 4.30 1.98 6.94
CA LEU A 639 4.78 2.69 5.76
C LEU A 639 3.82 2.56 4.58
N VAL A 640 3.21 1.38 4.40
CA VAL A 640 2.12 1.18 3.42
C VAL A 640 0.97 2.14 3.70
N ARG A 641 0.52 2.29 4.95
CA ARG A 641 -0.54 3.24 5.31
C ARG A 641 -0.17 4.66 4.88
N ASP A 642 1.03 5.12 5.23
CA ASP A 642 1.45 6.51 5.01
C ASP A 642 1.61 6.82 3.51
N LEU A 643 2.22 5.91 2.75
CA LEU A 643 2.40 6.06 1.30
C LEU A 643 1.08 5.89 0.53
N LEU A 644 0.20 4.98 0.96
CA LEU A 644 -1.16 4.92 0.41
C LEU A 644 -1.90 6.23 0.64
N HIS A 645 -1.81 6.84 1.82
CA HIS A 645 -2.43 8.13 2.04
C HIS A 645 -1.90 9.21 1.09
N ALA A 646 -0.58 9.27 0.89
CA ALA A 646 0.04 10.21 -0.03
C ALA A 646 -0.41 9.98 -1.48
N GLU A 647 -0.51 8.74 -1.95
CA GLU A 647 -0.97 8.41 -3.30
C GLU A 647 -2.47 8.66 -3.54
N VAL A 648 -3.28 8.90 -2.51
CA VAL A 648 -4.73 9.17 -2.69
C VAL A 648 -4.94 10.37 -3.63
N ILE A 649 -4.09 11.39 -3.55
CA ILE A 649 -4.21 12.58 -4.41
C ILE A 649 -4.06 12.24 -5.90
N GLU A 650 -3.22 11.27 -6.23
CA GLU A 650 -2.90 10.89 -7.60
C GLU A 650 -4.10 10.23 -8.30
N ILE A 651 -4.83 9.38 -7.59
CA ILE A 651 -6.00 8.67 -8.12
C ILE A 651 -7.31 9.46 -7.94
N SER A 652 -7.25 10.57 -7.21
CA SER A 652 -8.39 11.44 -6.94
C SER A 652 -8.48 12.64 -7.88
N PHE A 653 -7.42 12.92 -8.63
CA PHE A 653 -7.36 14.10 -9.50
C PHE A 653 -8.39 14.00 -10.64
N ASP A 654 -9.16 15.07 -10.83
CA ASP A 654 -10.28 15.11 -11.77
C ASP A 654 -9.82 15.44 -13.21
N TYR A 655 -9.38 14.41 -13.92
CA TYR A 655 -8.94 14.54 -15.32
C TYR A 655 -10.08 14.92 -16.29
N PHE A 656 -11.33 14.57 -16.00
CA PHE A 656 -12.45 14.96 -16.85
C PHE A 656 -12.73 16.45 -16.71
N ARG A 657 -12.80 16.97 -15.48
CA ARG A 657 -12.96 18.40 -15.26
C ARG A 657 -11.84 19.21 -15.90
N LEU A 658 -10.59 18.78 -15.74
CA LEU A 658 -9.45 19.42 -16.37
C LEU A 658 -9.60 19.41 -17.89
N HIS A 659 -9.96 18.26 -18.47
CA HIS A 659 -10.25 18.15 -19.89
C HIS A 659 -11.37 19.12 -20.34
N ARG A 660 -12.48 19.25 -19.61
CA ARG A 660 -13.55 20.20 -19.95
C ARG A 660 -13.06 21.65 -19.91
N GLN A 661 -12.22 22.01 -18.94
CA GLN A 661 -11.59 23.34 -18.89
C GLN A 661 -10.67 23.56 -20.09
N CYS A 662 -9.79 22.60 -20.38
CA CYS A 662 -8.91 22.62 -21.56
C CYS A 662 -9.72 22.75 -22.86
N TRP A 663 -10.79 21.99 -23.02
CA TRP A 663 -11.64 22.05 -24.21
C TRP A 663 -12.33 23.42 -24.36
N ARG A 664 -12.85 23.98 -23.26
CA ARG A 664 -13.43 25.33 -23.24
C ARG A 664 -12.38 26.39 -23.59
N LEU A 665 -11.17 26.28 -23.07
CA LEU A 665 -10.05 27.17 -23.41
C LEU A 665 -9.75 27.08 -24.90
N LEU A 666 -9.60 25.88 -25.45
CA LEU A 666 -9.27 25.71 -26.86
C LEU A 666 -10.38 26.26 -27.78
N ARG A 667 -11.67 26.11 -27.42
CA ARG A 667 -12.79 26.76 -28.14
C ARG A 667 -12.62 28.28 -28.12
N ALA A 668 -12.38 28.86 -26.94
CA ALA A 668 -12.22 30.30 -26.78
C ALA A 668 -11.00 30.85 -27.52
N VAL A 669 -9.86 30.14 -27.49
CA VAL A 669 -8.66 30.49 -28.26
C VAL A 669 -8.99 30.44 -29.75
N LYS A 670 -9.56 29.33 -30.22
CA LYS A 670 -9.94 29.13 -31.63
C LYS A 670 -10.84 30.25 -32.13
N ASP A 671 -11.85 30.65 -31.36
CA ASP A 671 -12.78 31.70 -31.75
C ASP A 671 -12.11 33.08 -31.73
N HIS A 672 -11.23 33.35 -30.76
CA HIS A 672 -10.52 34.61 -30.65
C HIS A 672 -9.52 34.84 -31.80
N VAL A 673 -8.79 33.80 -32.22
CA VAL A 673 -7.76 33.90 -33.27
C VAL A 673 -8.25 33.45 -34.65
N HIS A 674 -9.54 33.18 -34.81
CA HIS A 674 -10.10 32.52 -35.99
C HIS A 674 -9.79 33.28 -37.30
N GLU A 675 -10.10 34.57 -37.35
CA GLU A 675 -9.89 35.40 -38.53
C GLU A 675 -8.41 35.49 -38.93
N ASP A 676 -7.52 35.56 -37.94
CA ASP A 676 -6.07 35.55 -38.17
C ASP A 676 -5.61 34.21 -38.74
N LEU A 677 -6.12 33.08 -38.21
CA LEU A 677 -5.80 31.75 -38.75
C LEU A 677 -6.36 31.52 -40.15
N ILE A 678 -7.55 32.03 -40.48
CA ILE A 678 -8.09 32.00 -41.85
C ILE A 678 -7.20 32.81 -42.79
N HIS A 679 -6.77 33.99 -42.38
CA HIS A 679 -5.87 34.81 -43.19
C HIS A 679 -4.52 34.12 -43.45
N ILE A 680 -4.03 33.32 -42.50
CA ILE A 680 -2.73 32.65 -42.60
C ILE A 680 -2.81 31.31 -43.36
N TYR A 681 -3.81 30.47 -43.06
CA TYR A 681 -3.88 29.08 -43.52
C TYR A 681 -5.10 28.78 -44.41
N GLY A 682 -6.05 29.72 -44.52
CA GLY A 682 -7.30 29.54 -45.24
C GLY A 682 -8.43 28.97 -44.35
N PRO A 683 -9.69 28.99 -44.85
CA PRO A 683 -10.86 28.58 -44.07
C PRO A 683 -10.89 27.08 -43.73
N ASP A 684 -10.16 26.25 -44.49
CA ASP A 684 -10.14 24.80 -44.31
C ASP A 684 -9.10 24.31 -43.28
N TYR A 685 -8.46 25.23 -42.53
CA TYR A 685 -7.48 24.84 -41.51
C TYR A 685 -8.08 23.95 -40.40
N MET A 686 -9.39 24.06 -40.16
CA MET A 686 -10.13 23.21 -39.24
C MET A 686 -11.55 22.95 -39.77
N GLN A 687 -11.92 21.67 -39.90
CA GLN A 687 -13.19 21.24 -40.50
C GLN A 687 -14.19 20.70 -39.48
N ARG A 688 -13.69 20.09 -38.39
CA ARG A 688 -14.51 19.42 -37.38
C ARG A 688 -14.06 19.82 -35.99
N GLU A 689 -14.99 19.83 -35.04
CA GLU A 689 -14.67 20.17 -33.66
C GLU A 689 -13.69 19.18 -33.00
N SER A 690 -13.67 17.92 -33.41
CA SER A 690 -12.69 16.93 -32.93
C SER A 690 -11.22 17.29 -33.26
N GLN A 691 -10.99 18.24 -34.16
CA GLN A 691 -9.65 18.76 -34.50
C GLN A 691 -9.18 19.90 -33.58
N LEU A 692 -9.99 20.29 -32.60
CA LEU A 692 -9.73 21.45 -31.74
C LEU A 692 -8.35 21.44 -31.06
N PRO A 693 -7.80 20.30 -30.59
CA PRO A 693 -6.42 20.24 -30.06
C PRO A 693 -5.36 20.78 -31.03
N PHE A 694 -5.55 20.63 -32.35
CA PHE A 694 -4.59 21.10 -33.36
C PHE A 694 -4.52 22.61 -33.50
N VAL A 695 -5.45 23.36 -32.90
CA VAL A 695 -5.38 24.84 -32.83
C VAL A 695 -4.06 25.27 -32.18
N VAL A 696 -3.57 24.52 -31.20
CA VAL A 696 -2.27 24.79 -30.56
C VAL A 696 -1.13 24.65 -31.56
N SER A 697 -1.14 23.66 -32.46
CA SER A 697 -0.16 23.55 -33.54
C SER A 697 -0.11 24.83 -34.38
N TYR A 698 -1.28 25.33 -34.80
CA TYR A 698 -1.36 26.52 -35.64
C TYR A 698 -0.82 27.74 -34.90
N VAL A 699 -1.21 27.94 -33.63
CA VAL A 699 -0.65 29.01 -32.78
C VAL A 699 0.88 28.92 -32.72
N LEU A 700 1.44 27.74 -32.44
CA LEU A 700 2.88 27.55 -32.37
C LEU A 700 3.58 27.76 -33.72
N MET A 701 3.00 27.30 -34.83
CA MET A 701 3.49 27.51 -36.20
C MET A 701 3.55 28.99 -36.60
N THR A 702 2.67 29.83 -36.05
CA THR A 702 2.72 31.29 -36.26
C THR A 702 3.81 31.99 -35.46
N SER A 703 4.39 31.32 -34.46
CA SER A 703 5.52 31.85 -33.67
C SER A 703 6.89 31.29 -34.11
N SER A 704 6.88 30.24 -34.95
CA SER A 704 8.09 29.58 -35.45
C SER A 704 8.86 30.47 -36.41
N ARG A 705 10.17 30.60 -36.17
CA ARG A 705 11.13 31.27 -37.07
C ARG A 705 11.67 30.33 -38.14
N ASP A 706 11.58 29.02 -37.91
CA ASP A 706 11.89 27.99 -38.89
C ASP A 706 10.72 27.85 -39.89
N GLN A 707 10.99 28.11 -41.16
CA GLN A 707 9.99 28.10 -42.23
C GLN A 707 9.49 26.68 -42.54
N GLU A 708 10.37 25.67 -42.54
CA GLU A 708 9.96 24.28 -42.79
C GLU A 708 9.09 23.76 -41.64
N LEU A 709 9.43 24.13 -40.40
CA LEU A 709 8.67 23.74 -39.22
C LEU A 709 7.34 24.50 -39.11
N GLY A 710 7.32 25.79 -39.48
CA GLY A 710 6.13 26.65 -39.46
C GLY A 710 5.07 26.29 -40.51
N GLU A 711 5.33 25.29 -41.36
CA GLU A 711 4.45 24.78 -42.41
C GLU A 711 4.16 23.26 -42.24
N LEU A 712 4.46 22.69 -41.06
CA LEU A 712 4.41 21.24 -40.79
C LEU A 712 3.04 20.58 -41.04
N LEU A 713 1.95 21.25 -40.66
CA LEU A 713 0.58 20.73 -40.87
C LEU A 713 -0.04 21.23 -42.17
N MET A 714 0.21 22.51 -42.49
CA MET A 714 -0.40 23.21 -43.60
C MET A 714 0.51 24.37 -44.02
N PRO A 715 0.72 24.58 -45.34
CA PRO A 715 1.49 25.72 -45.82
C PRO A 715 0.74 27.03 -45.57
N LYS A 716 1.49 28.11 -45.37
CA LYS A 716 0.94 29.47 -45.24
C LYS A 716 0.47 29.98 -46.61
N LEU A 717 -0.56 30.83 -46.63
CA LEU A 717 -0.99 31.50 -47.85
C LEU A 717 0.10 32.46 -48.36
N PRO A 718 0.21 32.66 -49.69
CA PRO A 718 1.25 33.50 -50.28
C PRO A 718 1.24 34.94 -49.75
N GLY A 719 2.40 35.46 -49.35
CA GLY A 719 2.58 36.87 -48.94
C GLY A 719 2.28 37.18 -47.47
N VAL A 720 1.92 36.17 -46.67
CA VAL A 720 1.62 36.34 -45.24
C VAL A 720 2.90 36.38 -44.41
N GLN A 721 3.09 37.43 -43.59
CA GLN A 721 4.20 37.52 -42.63
C GLN A 721 3.85 36.88 -41.28
N VAL A 722 4.87 36.29 -40.66
CA VAL A 722 4.81 35.66 -39.33
C VAL A 722 4.80 36.76 -38.26
N THR A 723 3.80 36.78 -37.37
CA THR A 723 3.68 37.77 -36.28
C THR A 723 3.33 37.09 -34.97
N SER A 724 3.66 37.72 -33.84
CA SER A 724 3.29 37.23 -32.50
C SER A 724 1.81 37.38 -32.17
N LYS A 725 1.01 38.03 -33.03
CA LYS A 725 -0.39 38.40 -32.77
C LYS A 725 -1.26 37.21 -32.36
N VAL A 726 -1.15 36.08 -33.06
CA VAL A 726 -1.95 34.87 -32.77
C VAL A 726 -1.56 34.27 -31.41
N GLN A 727 -0.26 34.24 -31.10
CA GLN A 727 0.23 33.76 -29.80
C GLN A 727 -0.18 34.71 -28.66
N GLU A 728 -0.12 36.02 -28.86
CA GLU A 728 -0.59 37.04 -27.91
C GLU A 728 -2.10 36.94 -27.67
N GLY A 729 -2.89 36.70 -28.72
CA GLY A 729 -4.33 36.44 -28.58
C GLY A 729 -4.63 35.17 -27.78
N ALA A 730 -3.89 34.08 -28.02
CA ALA A 730 -4.03 32.86 -27.24
C ALA A 730 -3.64 33.07 -25.75
N ARG A 731 -2.57 33.84 -25.51
CA ARG A 731 -2.16 34.25 -24.16
C ARG A 731 -3.25 35.07 -23.45
N TYR A 732 -3.85 36.05 -24.13
CA TYR A 732 -4.92 36.89 -23.58
C TYR A 732 -6.12 36.06 -23.14
N VAL A 733 -6.52 35.07 -23.93
CA VAL A 733 -7.64 34.17 -23.58
C VAL A 733 -7.29 33.31 -22.35
N LEU A 734 -6.06 32.79 -22.29
CA LEU A 734 -5.59 32.02 -21.14
C LEU A 734 -5.55 32.88 -19.86
N GLU A 735 -5.05 34.12 -19.94
CA GLU A 735 -5.05 35.08 -18.84
C GLU A 735 -6.48 35.31 -18.31
N GLY A 736 -7.46 35.45 -19.21
CA GLY A 736 -8.87 35.55 -18.84
C GLY A 736 -9.42 34.32 -18.11
N LEU A 737 -9.00 33.11 -18.51
CA LEU A 737 -9.36 31.88 -17.81
C LEU A 737 -8.80 31.85 -16.40
N ILE A 738 -7.51 32.16 -16.23
CA ILE A 738 -6.84 32.18 -14.93
C ILE A 738 -7.46 33.24 -14.02
N ALA A 739 -7.66 34.46 -14.53
CA ALA A 739 -8.26 35.56 -13.77
C ALA A 739 -9.70 35.29 -13.32
N SER A 740 -10.44 34.40 -14.00
CA SER A 740 -11.78 33.99 -13.58
C SER A 740 -11.79 33.02 -12.38
N GLY A 741 -10.63 32.54 -11.93
CA GLY A 741 -10.49 31.48 -10.93
C GLY A 741 -10.72 30.07 -11.48
N ALA A 742 -10.98 29.93 -12.78
CA ALA A 742 -11.23 28.64 -13.40
C ALA A 742 -9.99 27.72 -13.40
N GLY A 743 -8.79 28.27 -13.25
CA GLY A 743 -7.54 27.50 -13.22
C GLY A 743 -7.19 26.83 -11.88
N GLY A 744 -8.01 26.98 -10.84
CA GLY A 744 -7.80 26.35 -9.53
C GLY A 744 -9.01 25.57 -9.01
N LEU A 745 -10.02 25.30 -9.85
CA LEU A 745 -11.28 24.72 -9.39
C LEU A 745 -11.10 23.30 -8.83
N ILE A 746 -10.18 22.52 -9.39
CA ILE A 746 -9.98 21.14 -8.95
C ILE A 746 -9.28 21.16 -7.59
N VAL A 747 -8.15 21.85 -7.50
CA VAL A 747 -7.29 21.82 -6.31
C VAL A 747 -7.81 22.66 -5.15
N GLU A 748 -8.48 23.78 -5.42
CA GLU A 748 -8.98 24.68 -4.36
C GLU A 748 -10.43 24.37 -3.94
N GLN A 749 -11.21 23.64 -4.75
CA GLN A 749 -12.63 23.40 -4.45
C GLN A 749 -13.03 21.93 -4.49
N ILE A 750 -12.78 21.23 -5.60
CA ILE A 750 -13.32 19.87 -5.80
C ILE A 750 -12.65 18.89 -4.84
N LEU A 751 -11.31 18.83 -4.82
CA LEU A 751 -10.57 17.90 -3.98
C LEU A 751 -10.91 18.06 -2.50
N GLN A 752 -10.94 19.31 -2.01
CA GLN A 752 -11.22 19.57 -0.60
C GLN A 752 -12.69 19.27 -0.24
N ARG A 753 -13.66 19.72 -1.05
CA ARG A 753 -15.09 19.60 -0.73
C ARG A 753 -15.64 18.20 -0.97
N ALA A 754 -15.25 17.56 -2.07
CA ALA A 754 -15.80 16.26 -2.46
C ALA A 754 -15.03 15.09 -1.83
N LEU A 755 -13.71 15.22 -1.69
CA LEU A 755 -12.85 14.11 -1.29
C LEU A 755 -12.10 14.36 0.03
N GLY A 756 -12.14 15.58 0.58
CA GLY A 756 -11.44 15.94 1.82
C GLY A 756 -9.93 16.06 1.67
N LEU A 757 -9.44 16.32 0.46
CA LEU A 757 -8.01 16.43 0.13
C LEU A 757 -7.65 17.90 -0.09
N GLN A 758 -6.63 18.40 0.61
CA GLN A 758 -6.16 19.77 0.50
C GLN A 758 -4.75 19.78 -0.09
N ILE A 759 -4.52 20.69 -1.03
CA ILE A 759 -3.19 21.00 -1.54
C ILE A 759 -2.92 22.45 -1.17
N ASP A 760 -1.87 22.65 -0.38
CA ASP A 760 -1.37 23.98 -0.03
C ASP A 760 -0.20 24.33 -0.97
N PHE A 761 -0.16 25.57 -1.43
CA PHE A 761 0.91 26.11 -2.24
C PHE A 761 1.77 26.99 -1.35
N GLU A 762 3.06 26.69 -1.25
CA GLU A 762 4.05 27.56 -0.61
C GLU A 762 4.69 28.43 -1.68
N ASP A 763 4.62 29.75 -1.50
CA ASP A 763 5.42 30.66 -2.31
C ASP A 763 6.86 30.58 -1.77
N GLU A 764 7.84 30.23 -2.61
CA GLU A 764 9.25 30.43 -2.25
C GLU A 764 9.45 31.94 -2.10
N ASP A 765 9.46 32.42 -0.84
CA ASP A 765 9.90 33.77 -0.53
C ASP A 765 11.36 33.85 -1.01
N ASP A 766 11.56 34.46 -2.18
CA ASP A 766 12.87 34.89 -2.66
C ASP A 766 13.47 35.77 -1.54
N GLY A 767 14.34 35.17 -0.72
CA GLY A 767 15.00 35.85 0.38
C GLY A 767 15.64 37.14 -0.12
N ALA A 768 15.10 38.26 0.33
CA ALA A 768 15.56 39.61 0.00
C ALA A 768 17.00 39.89 0.45
#